data_AF-A0A2P2I592-F1
#
_entry.id   AF-A0A2P2I592-F1
#
_cell.length_a   1.000
_cell.length_b   1.000
_cell.length_c   1.000
_cell.angle_alpha   90.00
_cell.angle_beta   90.00
_cell.angle_gamma   90.00
#
_symmetry.space_group_name_H-M   'P 1'
#
loop_
_entity.id
_entity.type
_entity.pdbx_description
1 polymer ?
#
loop_
_entity_poly.entity_id
_entity_poly.type
_entity_poly.pdbx_seq_one_letter_code
_entity_poly.pdbx_strand_id
1 'polypeptide(L)'
;MMLFDGWGHPNNSSNNNRASYSSATTTAAAEATTATRRTLLFLLSLLALLLGTASAAGTYSVVAPNILRPNRDFSVVVSSHGTEGVTRMGVEITGNPVVVGGSEFKSRQEALLQPDTTQLLKFQMGDLDHGDYHLSVSGSGGGLEFRNITSLKFEPKSYSVFVETDRGLYQPGDLVKFRVVVVNPNLRPSVTGAIDILVQDGSGTTVMKYPRVFTNKGVWTNQLQLSREPVLGDWTIVVSVLGQVNRGGFLVAEFVKPKFEVSLELPDYLSLEDENMTVFIHASYPYGRPIKGEVTLQVTPRYQYEYLQAPYDAPVSVVRQMKGSTSIELRLNEDLGLRGDYARVLSVTAYVKEQLTDRVQNASSSVTVYRFPYNINFIRSSDTFKPGLKYTAYLHVSYQDGRPVTSGEITVRHAFVRDEAAFISTTHSIPDSGTIALEVHPPATRPGPSWTLAFEARYENLTQWLGELPRAQSPSGTYLQATLLTDVPTVGEEVLVALNSTETLVYFVYEVLARGDVIHASTLQAHSGHSHTFRFIASGTMFPKARLMVHYVREDGEMVADSLHFAVQRSPRDKVTLTVTPSAVDTGGDGLVSISVSARPNSLIGVASMDSANLAITGAQYRMDKTDIIKELESYDPGQTPWGTVGSSSHGRRSRRALRTEMLWYGTATAHDVFQNAGVVMMTNARVYREDPIGSGSYFPGHGPIDGRGWDPENLPPAHNGPFGRVPQLHLPGANTLRPDLGPGLEYSAPPRPPLAGPYAFSFFPPPPDNKPRVFLSTSMNPTWLFTHRQTGLNGILTWQEKAPKQLSRYTITAFAIDDFDGLTIAESPAVVTTYRPFYVSVRVPSSVMRGEAVAVEAVVFNHVPDNMTATVTISNEDGLFLFPDFSNQIDQGSPAVSKSRTVSVAGAGGRTPLSFMIVPQKLGPLRIKVTAVAGPYSDTETQIIKVKAEGSTLYVNKALYISPSTESSFSRVLNITLPRNIVEDSLHIEVSAMGDLLGGAATSLEHLLRLPTGCGEQNMATMIPIMIVLKHLRSVGELSRSLEERAVAELQLRFQQQLTYRQKDGSFATFDEYRTTKGGTWLTAFVAKSLRVASDFIDVPREVIVRALSWLVKQQQADGSFSEPQRRVEESNNNGAAGDSSYPELTGALETPLTLTSFVLLAILEVEDYSSVAVRNAGNRALEYLSSLLQGQESSLDTYGLSIATYALHVADHPYKDTAFYMLEAKATVRDGMKWWSD
;
A
#
# COMPACT_ATOMS: atom_id res chain seq x y z
N MET A 1 -47.66 -23.63 26.36
CA MET A 1 -48.68 -24.31 27.19
C MET A 1 -48.31 -24.04 28.65
N MET A 2 -49.12 -23.19 29.31
CA MET A 2 -49.26 -22.89 30.75
C MET A 2 -48.01 -22.41 31.55
N LEU A 3 -47.83 -21.10 31.84
CA LEU A 3 -48.44 -20.24 32.91
C LEU A 3 -47.84 -20.54 34.31
N PHE A 4 -47.51 -19.63 35.24
CA PHE A 4 -47.70 -18.17 35.44
C PHE A 4 -46.84 -17.71 36.66
N ASP A 5 -46.50 -16.40 36.71
CA ASP A 5 -46.38 -15.46 37.86
C ASP A 5 -45.52 -15.75 39.10
N GLY A 6 -44.86 -14.78 39.77
CA GLY A 6 -44.82 -13.32 39.65
C GLY A 6 -44.48 -12.66 41.00
N TRP A 7 -43.64 -11.61 40.97
CA TRP A 7 -43.59 -10.40 41.84
C TRP A 7 -43.53 -10.57 43.39
N GLY A 8 -42.75 -9.86 44.22
CA GLY A 8 -41.93 -8.65 44.11
C GLY A 8 -41.98 -7.87 45.44
N HIS A 9 -40.82 -7.64 46.09
CA HIS A 9 -40.43 -6.50 46.97
C HIS A 9 -41.33 -6.07 48.18
N PRO A 10 -40.90 -5.13 49.07
CA PRO A 10 -39.57 -4.53 49.38
C PRO A 10 -39.24 -4.38 50.90
N ASN A 11 -38.01 -3.93 51.18
CA ASN A 11 -37.48 -2.90 52.14
C ASN A 11 -38.20 -2.66 53.50
N ASN A 12 -37.58 -2.24 54.61
CA ASN A 12 -36.32 -1.51 54.86
C ASN A 12 -36.00 -1.48 56.38
N SER A 13 -34.78 -1.04 56.69
CA SER A 13 -34.34 -0.22 57.85
C SER A 13 -34.57 -0.75 59.27
N SER A 14 -33.54 -1.11 60.05
CA SER A 14 -32.36 -0.39 60.56
C SER A 14 -32.55 0.26 61.94
N ASN A 15 -31.47 0.12 62.70
CA ASN A 15 -30.95 0.96 63.79
C ASN A 15 -31.31 0.68 65.27
N ASN A 16 -30.23 0.26 65.95
CA ASN A 16 -29.61 0.85 67.13
C ASN A 16 -30.40 0.91 68.45
N ASN A 17 -29.85 0.29 69.50
CA ASN A 17 -29.06 1.08 70.46
C ASN A 17 -28.24 0.24 71.46
N ARG A 18 -27.27 0.95 72.02
CA ARG A 18 -26.07 0.59 72.79
C ARG A 18 -26.30 0.52 74.31
N ALA A 19 -25.31 -0.09 74.97
CA ALA A 19 -24.78 0.21 76.33
C ALA A 19 -25.56 -0.32 77.55
N SER A 20 -25.00 -0.72 78.70
CA SER A 20 -23.62 -0.97 79.16
C SER A 20 -23.62 -1.39 80.66
N TYR A 21 -22.56 -2.12 81.10
CA TYR A 21 -21.92 -2.17 82.44
C TYR A 21 -22.44 -2.96 83.67
N SER A 22 -21.51 -3.80 84.17
CA SER A 22 -21.12 -4.11 85.58
C SER A 22 -22.05 -5.02 86.43
N SER A 23 -21.62 -5.85 87.39
CA SER A 23 -20.32 -6.29 87.94
C SER A 23 -20.55 -7.43 88.96
N ALA A 24 -19.52 -8.28 89.17
CA ALA A 24 -19.09 -8.95 90.43
C ALA A 24 -20.06 -9.94 91.15
N THR A 25 -19.70 -11.00 91.88
CA THR A 25 -18.48 -11.76 92.26
C THR A 25 -18.98 -12.92 93.14
N THR A 26 -18.42 -14.15 93.06
CA THR A 26 -18.11 -14.97 94.27
C THR A 26 -17.13 -16.11 93.92
N THR A 27 -16.45 -16.57 94.95
CA THR A 27 -15.09 -17.13 95.05
C THR A 27 -15.04 -18.64 95.34
N ALA A 28 -13.83 -19.20 95.12
CA ALA A 28 -13.13 -20.24 95.89
C ALA A 28 -13.11 -21.72 95.40
N ALA A 29 -11.98 -22.06 94.75
CA ALA A 29 -10.96 -23.06 95.10
C ALA A 29 -11.29 -24.55 95.41
N ALA A 30 -10.63 -25.45 94.66
CA ALA A 30 -9.60 -26.42 95.10
C ALA A 30 -9.72 -27.89 94.58
N GLU A 31 -8.65 -28.32 93.90
CA GLU A 31 -7.94 -29.63 93.99
C GLU A 31 -8.29 -30.90 93.15
N ALA A 32 -7.18 -31.50 92.68
CA ALA A 32 -6.89 -32.91 92.33
C ALA A 32 -7.45 -33.51 91.02
N THR A 33 -6.70 -33.50 89.90
CA THR A 33 -5.63 -34.43 89.46
C THR A 33 -6.04 -35.82 88.95
N THR A 34 -5.38 -36.20 87.85
CA THR A 34 -4.94 -37.57 87.50
C THR A 34 -6.00 -38.60 87.08
N ALA A 35 -6.57 -38.43 85.88
CA ALA A 35 -7.12 -39.59 85.13
C ALA A 35 -7.16 -39.41 83.60
N THR A 36 -6.82 -38.24 83.04
CA THR A 36 -6.95 -37.94 81.59
C THR A 36 -5.61 -37.87 80.85
N ARG A 37 -4.48 -38.19 81.51
CA ARG A 37 -3.15 -38.27 80.86
C ARG A 37 -2.98 -39.52 79.99
N ARG A 38 -3.85 -40.54 80.16
CA ARG A 38 -3.88 -41.74 79.31
C ARG A 38 -4.66 -41.54 78.01
N THR A 39 -5.57 -40.56 77.93
CA THR A 39 -6.19 -40.14 76.67
C THR A 39 -5.29 -39.19 75.87
N LEU A 40 -4.39 -38.44 76.52
CA LEU A 40 -3.37 -37.66 75.83
C LEU A 40 -2.29 -38.53 75.16
N LEU A 41 -1.94 -39.68 75.76
CA LEU A 41 -1.05 -40.68 75.14
C LEU A 41 -1.70 -41.39 73.95
N PHE A 42 -3.03 -41.54 73.95
CA PHE A 42 -3.78 -42.04 72.80
C PHE A 42 -3.88 -40.98 71.68
N LEU A 43 -3.99 -39.70 72.04
CA LEU A 43 -3.86 -38.58 71.09
C LEU A 43 -2.43 -38.45 70.54
N LEU A 44 -1.40 -38.78 71.31
CA LEU A 44 -0.02 -38.91 70.82
C LEU A 44 0.18 -40.14 69.92
N SER A 45 -0.57 -41.22 70.13
CA SER A 45 -0.62 -42.34 69.16
C SER A 45 -1.35 -41.97 67.86
N LEU A 46 -2.32 -41.04 67.92
CA LEU A 46 -2.94 -40.43 66.73
C LEU A 46 -1.99 -39.43 66.04
N LEU A 47 -1.15 -38.74 66.82
CA LEU A 47 -0.08 -37.85 66.34
C LEU A 47 1.07 -38.62 65.69
N ALA A 48 1.19 -39.94 65.94
CA ALA A 48 2.21 -40.80 65.36
C ALA A 48 1.70 -41.69 64.20
N LEU A 49 0.39 -41.89 64.05
CA LEU A 49 -0.20 -42.72 62.98
C LEU A 49 -0.68 -41.94 61.74
N LEU A 50 -0.60 -40.62 61.74
CA LEU A 50 -0.79 -39.77 60.56
C LEU A 50 0.29 -38.68 60.47
N LEU A 51 1.49 -38.98 60.96
CA LEU A 51 2.72 -38.57 60.30
C LEU A 51 2.74 -39.23 58.91
N GLY A 52 1.83 -38.79 58.04
CA GLY A 52 2.04 -38.89 56.62
C GLY A 52 3.29 -38.07 56.37
N THR A 53 4.40 -38.76 56.10
CA THR A 53 5.43 -38.19 55.26
C THR A 53 4.70 -37.59 54.08
N ALA A 54 4.64 -36.26 54.02
CA ALA A 54 4.36 -35.60 52.76
C ALA A 54 5.50 -36.07 51.85
N SER A 55 5.21 -37.10 51.06
CA SER A 55 6.03 -37.44 49.91
C SER A 55 6.14 -36.12 49.16
N ALA A 56 7.35 -35.59 49.02
CA ALA A 56 7.60 -34.46 48.16
C ALA A 56 7.28 -34.95 46.75
N ALA A 57 6.03 -34.82 46.35
CA ALA A 57 5.59 -35.16 45.01
C ALA A 57 6.40 -34.27 44.07
N GLY A 58 7.19 -34.87 43.19
CA GLY A 58 7.97 -34.14 42.21
C GLY A 58 7.10 -33.15 41.42
N THR A 59 7.71 -32.12 40.86
CA THR A 59 7.03 -31.12 40.04
C THR A 59 7.49 -31.24 38.59
N TYR A 60 6.58 -31.07 37.63
CA TYR A 60 6.91 -30.99 36.22
C TYR A 60 6.62 -29.60 35.68
N SER A 61 7.38 -29.15 34.69
CA SER A 61 6.98 -27.99 33.88
C SER A 61 7.15 -28.26 32.40
N VAL A 62 6.18 -27.79 31.62
CA VAL A 62 6.20 -27.88 30.16
C VAL A 62 5.93 -26.50 29.60
N VAL A 63 6.88 -25.98 28.83
CA VAL A 63 6.76 -24.70 28.14
C VAL A 63 6.73 -24.96 26.65
N ALA A 64 5.71 -24.47 25.97
CA ALA A 64 5.57 -24.57 24.52
C ALA A 64 5.07 -23.24 23.93
N PRO A 65 5.39 -22.90 22.68
CA PRO A 65 4.76 -21.77 22.00
C PRO A 65 3.24 -21.89 21.99
N ASN A 66 2.53 -20.79 22.24
CA ASN A 66 1.06 -20.78 22.15
C ASN A 66 0.56 -20.84 20.70
N ILE A 67 1.40 -20.41 19.74
CA ILE A 67 1.05 -20.37 18.32
C ILE A 67 1.68 -21.56 17.59
N LEU A 68 0.82 -22.30 16.89
CA LEU A 68 1.20 -23.36 15.96
C LEU A 68 1.15 -22.84 14.52
N ARG A 69 2.19 -23.10 13.73
CA ARG A 69 2.30 -22.68 12.33
C ARG A 69 2.60 -23.87 11.41
N PRO A 70 2.05 -23.89 10.19
CA PRO A 70 2.42 -24.88 9.17
C PRO A 70 3.91 -24.81 8.82
N ASN A 71 4.46 -25.94 8.37
CA ASN A 71 5.79 -26.09 7.78
C ASN A 71 6.94 -25.49 8.61
N ARG A 72 6.75 -25.45 9.93
CA ARG A 72 7.70 -24.91 10.90
C ARG A 72 7.94 -25.93 12.01
N ASP A 73 9.17 -25.96 12.50
CA ASP A 73 9.50 -26.68 13.72
C ASP A 73 8.74 -26.05 14.90
N PHE A 74 8.24 -26.90 15.78
CA PHE A 74 7.58 -26.52 17.02
C PHE A 74 8.32 -27.14 18.18
N SER A 75 8.91 -26.30 19.04
CA SER A 75 9.80 -26.76 20.10
C SER A 75 9.08 -26.74 21.45
N VAL A 76 9.06 -27.88 22.15
CA VAL A 76 8.46 -28.04 23.48
C VAL A 76 9.55 -28.33 24.50
N VAL A 77 9.61 -27.54 25.56
CA VAL A 77 10.52 -27.74 26.68
C VAL A 77 9.81 -28.55 27.75
N VAL A 78 10.42 -29.65 28.18
CA VAL A 78 9.95 -30.45 29.31
C VAL A 78 11.00 -30.48 30.41
N SER A 79 10.58 -30.25 31.65
CA SER A 79 11.47 -30.20 32.82
C SER A 79 10.88 -30.96 34.00
N SER A 80 11.73 -31.62 34.77
CA SER A 80 11.40 -32.25 36.05
C SER A 80 12.12 -31.55 37.19
N HIS A 81 11.44 -31.37 38.31
CA HIS A 81 11.89 -30.60 39.48
C HIS A 81 11.62 -31.42 40.75
N GLY A 82 12.64 -31.67 41.57
CA GLY A 82 12.49 -32.38 42.85
C GLY A 82 11.97 -33.81 42.74
N THR A 83 12.21 -34.51 41.62
CA THR A 83 11.73 -35.89 41.43
C THR A 83 12.68 -36.92 42.07
N GLU A 84 12.13 -37.99 42.66
CA GLU A 84 12.90 -39.04 43.34
C GLU A 84 13.66 -39.97 42.36
N GLY A 85 13.38 -39.91 41.07
CA GLY A 85 14.03 -40.74 40.05
C GLY A 85 13.71 -40.34 38.61
N VAL A 86 14.08 -41.19 37.65
CA VAL A 86 13.87 -40.91 36.22
C VAL A 86 12.38 -40.84 35.90
N THR A 87 11.97 -39.75 35.23
CA THR A 87 10.59 -39.50 34.82
C THR A 87 10.46 -39.65 33.30
N ARG A 88 9.53 -40.48 32.84
CA ARG A 88 9.17 -40.59 31.42
C ARG A 88 8.04 -39.61 31.10
N MET A 89 8.29 -38.64 30.23
CA MET A 89 7.27 -37.69 29.76
C MET A 89 6.95 -37.91 28.28
N GLY A 90 5.68 -38.21 27.97
CA GLY A 90 5.15 -38.28 26.62
C GLY A 90 4.45 -36.98 26.24
N VAL A 91 4.89 -36.35 25.15
CA VAL A 91 4.31 -35.12 24.60
C VAL A 91 3.68 -35.46 23.25
N GLU A 92 2.42 -35.12 23.09
CA GLU A 92 1.62 -35.43 21.91
C GLU A 92 0.87 -34.18 21.43
N ILE A 93 0.90 -33.92 20.13
CA ILE A 93 0.18 -32.84 19.47
C ILE A 93 -0.84 -33.47 18.54
N THR A 94 -2.11 -33.19 18.79
CA THR A 94 -3.25 -33.72 18.03
C THR A 94 -4.04 -32.59 17.40
N GLY A 95 -4.53 -32.77 16.18
CA GLY A 95 -5.33 -31.77 15.47
C GLY A 95 -6.45 -32.39 14.65
N ASN A 96 -7.61 -31.74 14.68
CA ASN A 96 -8.74 -32.08 13.83
C ASN A 96 -8.92 -31.00 12.76
N PRO A 97 -8.51 -31.24 11.51
CA PRO A 97 -8.67 -30.26 10.44
C PRO A 97 -10.16 -30.05 10.11
N VAL A 98 -10.54 -28.81 9.78
CA VAL A 98 -11.95 -28.44 9.47
C VAL A 98 -12.46 -29.05 8.15
N VAL A 99 -11.57 -29.62 7.34
CA VAL A 99 -11.92 -30.19 6.02
C VAL A 99 -12.67 -31.52 6.17
N VAL A 100 -13.83 -31.62 5.51
CA VAL A 100 -14.64 -32.85 5.45
C VAL A 100 -13.82 -33.98 4.80
N GLY A 101 -13.38 -34.93 5.61
CA GLY A 101 -12.57 -36.09 5.17
C GLY A 101 -11.06 -36.00 5.48
N GLY A 102 -10.59 -34.95 6.19
CA GLY A 102 -9.21 -34.88 6.65
C GLY A 102 -8.88 -35.91 7.73
N SER A 103 -7.70 -36.53 7.64
CA SER A 103 -7.17 -37.43 8.67
C SER A 103 -6.74 -36.64 9.91
N GLU A 104 -7.01 -37.17 11.11
CA GLU A 104 -6.53 -36.62 12.37
C GLU A 104 -5.00 -36.46 12.35
N PHE A 105 -4.49 -35.25 12.58
CA PHE A 105 -3.07 -35.00 12.71
C PHE A 105 -2.60 -35.46 14.09
N LYS A 106 -1.53 -36.24 14.16
CA LYS A 106 -0.97 -36.72 15.42
C LYS A 106 0.55 -36.83 15.35
N SER A 107 1.24 -36.14 16.26
CA SER A 107 2.69 -36.19 16.41
C SER A 107 3.06 -36.40 17.86
N ARG A 108 3.90 -37.39 18.16
CA ARG A 108 4.26 -37.77 19.53
C ARG A 108 5.77 -37.94 19.68
N GLN A 109 6.30 -37.44 20.79
CA GLN A 109 7.67 -37.67 21.24
C GLN A 109 7.67 -38.05 22.72
N GLU A 110 8.74 -38.72 23.15
CA GLU A 110 8.96 -39.07 24.55
C GLU A 110 10.33 -38.58 25.02
N ALA A 111 10.37 -38.05 26.24
CA ALA A 111 11.59 -37.64 26.94
C ALA A 111 11.79 -38.52 28.18
N LEU A 112 13.06 -38.84 28.46
CA LEU A 112 13.49 -39.49 29.70
C LEU A 112 14.28 -38.48 30.51
N LEU A 113 13.64 -37.88 31.51
CA LEU A 113 14.22 -36.82 32.33
C LEU A 113 14.85 -37.40 33.60
N GLN A 114 16.10 -37.02 33.86
CA GLN A 114 16.72 -37.24 35.17
C GLN A 114 16.21 -36.17 36.16
N PRO A 115 16.29 -36.39 37.48
CA PRO A 115 15.94 -35.37 38.46
C PRO A 115 16.62 -34.02 38.17
N ASP A 116 15.84 -32.93 38.25
CA ASP A 116 16.30 -31.56 38.03
C ASP A 116 16.96 -31.31 36.67
N THR A 117 16.39 -31.90 35.61
CA THR A 117 16.84 -31.69 34.23
C THR A 117 15.72 -31.19 33.31
N THR A 118 16.15 -30.47 32.28
CA THR A 118 15.32 -29.92 31.21
C THR A 118 15.76 -30.49 29.86
N GLN A 119 14.80 -30.82 29.00
CA GLN A 119 15.05 -31.28 27.63
C GLN A 119 14.15 -30.54 26.63
N LEU A 120 14.72 -30.16 25.48
CA LEU A 120 14.00 -29.54 24.35
C LEU A 120 13.62 -30.61 23.33
N LEU A 121 12.32 -30.78 23.08
CA LEU A 121 11.75 -31.67 22.07
C LEU A 121 11.36 -30.85 20.83
N LYS A 122 11.73 -31.29 19.63
CA LYS A 122 11.46 -30.56 18.39
C LYS A 122 10.55 -31.35 17.47
N PHE A 123 9.36 -30.84 17.20
CA PHE A 123 8.35 -31.46 16.35
C PHE A 123 8.39 -30.87 14.94
N GLN A 124 8.45 -31.73 13.93
CA GLN A 124 8.26 -31.33 12.53
C GLN A 124 6.77 -31.40 12.20
N MET A 125 6.15 -30.24 11.95
CA MET A 125 4.70 -30.17 11.78
C MET A 125 4.22 -30.50 10.36
N GLY A 126 5.06 -30.30 9.35
CA GLY A 126 4.64 -30.44 7.96
C GLY A 126 3.51 -29.46 7.60
N ASP A 127 2.75 -29.77 6.57
CA ASP A 127 1.62 -28.94 6.15
C ASP A 127 0.44 -29.11 7.11
N LEU A 128 -0.12 -28.00 7.59
CA LEU A 128 -1.20 -27.98 8.58
C LEU A 128 -2.36 -27.16 8.05
N ASP A 129 -3.54 -27.76 8.02
CA ASP A 129 -4.79 -27.06 7.67
C ASP A 129 -5.34 -26.26 8.86
N HIS A 130 -6.24 -25.33 8.56
CA HIS A 130 -7.03 -24.65 9.58
C HIS A 130 -7.82 -25.67 10.42
N GLY A 131 -7.66 -25.60 11.74
CA GLY A 131 -8.34 -26.49 12.67
C GLY A 131 -7.99 -26.24 14.13
N ASP A 132 -8.57 -27.05 14.98
CA ASP A 132 -8.35 -27.03 16.42
C ASP A 132 -7.24 -28.01 16.77
N TYR A 133 -6.18 -27.49 17.39
CA TYR A 133 -4.99 -28.26 17.78
C TYR A 133 -4.82 -28.25 19.30
N HIS A 134 -4.42 -29.39 19.84
CA HIS A 134 -4.20 -29.57 21.27
C HIS A 134 -2.82 -30.14 21.53
N LEU A 135 -2.17 -29.64 22.59
CA LEU A 135 -0.96 -30.19 23.17
C LEU A 135 -1.34 -31.01 24.40
N SER A 136 -1.09 -32.31 24.34
CA SER A 136 -1.30 -33.26 25.42
C SER A 136 0.03 -33.72 25.99
N VAL A 137 0.18 -33.68 27.31
CA VAL A 137 1.38 -34.17 27.99
C VAL A 137 0.98 -35.19 29.05
N SER A 138 1.78 -36.24 29.17
CA SER A 138 1.64 -37.29 30.17
C SER A 138 2.99 -37.62 30.79
N GLY A 139 3.02 -37.89 32.09
CA GLY A 139 4.23 -38.27 32.82
C GLY A 139 4.02 -39.51 33.66
N SER A 140 5.03 -40.38 33.73
CA SER A 140 5.06 -41.58 34.58
C SER A 140 6.47 -41.87 35.09
N GLY A 141 6.60 -42.31 36.35
CA GLY A 141 7.89 -42.60 37.00
C GLY A 141 8.43 -41.43 37.83
N GLY A 142 9.48 -41.67 38.61
CA GLY A 142 10.13 -40.61 39.41
C GLY A 142 9.26 -39.97 40.51
N GLY A 143 8.17 -40.62 40.92
CA GLY A 143 7.19 -40.07 41.86
C GLY A 143 6.12 -39.17 41.21
N LEU A 144 6.09 -39.09 39.87
CA LEU A 144 5.17 -38.26 39.09
C LEU A 144 4.23 -39.12 38.23
N GLU A 145 2.92 -38.91 38.37
CA GLU A 145 1.90 -39.46 37.48
C GLU A 145 0.87 -38.38 37.14
N PHE A 146 0.79 -37.99 35.87
CA PHE A 146 -0.11 -36.92 35.43
C PHE A 146 -0.49 -37.02 33.95
N ARG A 147 -1.60 -36.38 33.59
CA ARG A 147 -1.99 -36.09 32.22
C ARG A 147 -2.61 -34.69 32.17
N ASN A 148 -2.15 -33.85 31.25
CA ASN A 148 -2.62 -32.48 31.10
C ASN A 148 -2.77 -32.15 29.61
N ILE A 149 -3.76 -31.32 29.24
CA ILE A 149 -4.10 -31.00 27.85
C ILE A 149 -4.39 -29.51 27.76
N THR A 150 -3.85 -28.84 26.75
CA THR A 150 -4.10 -27.43 26.45
C THR A 150 -4.35 -27.23 24.95
N SER A 151 -5.02 -26.14 24.58
CA SER A 151 -5.27 -25.79 23.18
C SER A 151 -4.17 -24.88 22.65
N LEU A 152 -3.79 -25.07 21.38
CA LEU A 152 -2.83 -24.23 20.65
C LEU A 152 -3.57 -23.37 19.64
N LYS A 153 -3.11 -22.13 19.45
CA LYS A 153 -3.67 -21.23 18.44
C LYS A 153 -3.03 -21.50 17.07
N PHE A 154 -3.83 -21.86 16.08
CA PHE A 154 -3.36 -21.97 14.69
C PHE A 154 -3.16 -20.59 14.06
N GLU A 155 -2.01 -20.37 13.40
CA GLU A 155 -1.72 -19.18 12.61
C GLU A 155 -1.16 -19.60 11.23
N PRO A 156 -1.80 -19.21 10.11
CA PRO A 156 -1.39 -19.68 8.77
C PRO A 156 -0.06 -19.08 8.28
N LYS A 157 0.46 -18.03 8.95
CA LYS A 157 1.68 -17.32 8.55
C LYS A 157 2.92 -18.21 8.68
N SER A 158 3.37 -18.76 7.55
CA SER A 158 4.52 -19.68 7.46
C SER A 158 5.66 -19.12 6.63
N TYR A 159 5.37 -18.16 5.74
CA TYR A 159 6.33 -17.54 4.83
C TYR A 159 6.26 -16.02 4.90
N SER A 160 7.36 -15.37 4.54
CA SER A 160 7.41 -13.93 4.31
C SER A 160 7.53 -13.69 2.81
N VAL A 161 6.63 -12.85 2.29
CA VAL A 161 6.57 -12.53 0.87
C VAL A 161 6.76 -11.03 0.70
N PHE A 162 7.79 -10.66 -0.05
CA PHE A 162 8.06 -9.28 -0.42
C PHE A 162 7.77 -9.08 -1.90
N VAL A 163 7.08 -8.00 -2.23
CA VAL A 163 6.82 -7.60 -3.62
C VAL A 163 7.56 -6.29 -3.86
N GLU A 164 8.45 -6.28 -4.86
CA GLU A 164 9.21 -5.10 -5.25
C GLU A 164 8.88 -4.76 -6.70
N THR A 165 8.61 -3.49 -6.96
CA THR A 165 8.36 -2.95 -8.30
C THR A 165 9.53 -2.06 -8.73
N ASP A 166 9.73 -1.88 -10.03
CA ASP A 166 10.81 -1.01 -10.54
C ASP A 166 10.57 0.46 -10.22
N ARG A 167 9.29 0.85 -10.11
CA ARG A 167 8.81 2.16 -9.70
C ARG A 167 7.62 2.02 -8.75
N GLY A 168 7.42 3.02 -7.90
CA GLY A 168 6.24 3.11 -7.03
C GLY A 168 5.01 3.76 -7.68
N LEU A 169 5.23 4.50 -8.77
CA LEU A 169 4.23 5.27 -9.49
C LEU A 169 4.42 5.06 -11.00
N TYR A 170 3.33 4.76 -11.67
CA TYR A 170 3.28 4.51 -13.10
C TYR A 170 2.26 5.43 -13.77
N GLN A 171 2.59 5.80 -15.01
CA GLN A 171 1.68 6.50 -15.90
C GLN A 171 0.84 5.50 -16.70
N PRO A 172 -0.33 5.92 -17.19
CA PRO A 172 -1.03 5.20 -18.25
C PRO A 172 -0.09 4.85 -19.41
N GLY A 173 -0.13 3.60 -19.88
CA GLY A 173 0.74 3.09 -20.95
C GLY A 173 2.13 2.62 -20.50
N ASP A 174 2.49 2.79 -19.22
CA ASP A 174 3.79 2.32 -18.74
C ASP A 174 3.89 0.79 -18.64
N LEU A 175 5.11 0.28 -18.80
CA LEU A 175 5.45 -1.11 -18.46
C LEU A 175 5.85 -1.18 -16.97
N VAL A 176 5.11 -1.96 -16.20
CA VAL A 176 5.37 -2.28 -14.80
C VAL A 176 6.29 -3.49 -14.75
N LYS A 177 7.47 -3.38 -14.14
CA LYS A 177 8.34 -4.52 -13.86
C LYS A 177 8.29 -4.80 -12.36
N PHE A 178 8.12 -6.06 -12.00
CA PHE A 178 8.00 -6.43 -10.59
C PHE A 178 8.62 -7.80 -10.32
N ARG A 179 8.99 -8.03 -9.07
CA ARG A 179 9.46 -9.31 -8.59
C ARG A 179 8.87 -9.63 -7.22
N VAL A 180 8.68 -10.92 -7.00
CA VAL A 180 8.16 -11.50 -5.76
C VAL A 180 9.28 -12.32 -5.13
N VAL A 181 9.58 -12.04 -3.87
CA VAL A 181 10.60 -12.73 -3.07
C VAL A 181 9.91 -13.47 -1.94
N VAL A 182 10.01 -14.79 -1.93
CA VAL A 182 9.39 -15.70 -0.97
C VAL A 182 10.49 -16.35 -0.13
N VAL A 183 10.44 -16.10 1.17
CA VAL A 183 11.41 -16.64 2.13
C VAL A 183 10.69 -17.27 3.31
N ASN A 184 11.37 -18.19 3.98
CA ASN A 184 10.89 -18.73 5.24
C ASN A 184 11.18 -17.73 6.40
N PRO A 185 10.73 -18.00 7.65
CA PRO A 185 10.98 -17.13 8.80
C PRO A 185 12.47 -17.00 9.18
N ASN A 186 13.33 -17.82 8.58
CA ASN A 186 14.78 -17.73 8.66
C ASN A 186 15.41 -16.92 7.53
N LEU A 187 14.59 -16.25 6.73
CA LEU A 187 14.95 -15.48 5.53
C LEU A 187 15.59 -16.31 4.42
N ARG A 188 15.62 -17.63 4.54
CA ARG A 188 16.17 -18.51 3.52
C ARG A 188 15.18 -18.66 2.36
N PRO A 189 15.66 -18.79 1.12
CA PRO A 189 14.81 -19.03 -0.02
C PRO A 189 13.97 -20.28 0.23
N SER A 190 12.65 -20.14 0.07
CA SER A 190 11.77 -21.28 0.22
C SER A 190 11.56 -21.95 -1.14
N VAL A 191 11.81 -23.26 -1.21
CA VAL A 191 11.53 -24.09 -2.39
C VAL A 191 10.08 -24.59 -2.37
N THR A 192 9.18 -23.85 -1.70
CA THR A 192 7.75 -24.18 -1.72
C THR A 192 7.29 -24.33 -3.15
N GLY A 193 6.39 -25.29 -3.37
CA GLY A 193 5.81 -25.58 -4.67
C GLY A 193 5.15 -24.36 -5.33
N ALA A 194 4.35 -24.63 -6.34
CA ALA A 194 3.84 -23.57 -7.20
C ALA A 194 3.05 -22.49 -6.42
N ILE A 195 3.37 -21.20 -6.62
CA ILE A 195 2.69 -20.04 -6.03
C ILE A 195 1.69 -19.45 -7.02
N ASP A 196 0.64 -18.80 -6.53
CA ASP A 196 -0.34 -18.13 -7.37
C ASP A 196 -0.24 -16.61 -7.21
N ILE A 197 -0.19 -15.88 -8.32
CA ILE A 197 -0.07 -14.41 -8.31
C ILE A 197 -1.24 -13.81 -9.08
N LEU A 198 -1.89 -12.81 -8.51
CA LEU A 198 -3.00 -12.07 -9.10
C LEU A 198 -2.65 -10.58 -9.09
N VAL A 199 -2.94 -9.86 -10.18
CA VAL A 199 -2.83 -8.40 -10.21
C VAL A 199 -4.22 -7.79 -10.24
N GLN A 200 -4.51 -6.91 -9.28
CA GLN A 200 -5.76 -6.18 -9.13
C GLN A 200 -5.55 -4.71 -9.48
N ASP A 201 -6.51 -4.15 -10.22
CA ASP A 201 -6.54 -2.73 -10.56
C ASP A 201 -6.93 -1.83 -9.37
N GLY A 202 -6.94 -0.50 -9.59
CA GLY A 202 -7.35 0.48 -8.57
C GLY A 202 -8.79 0.36 -8.06
N SER A 203 -9.63 -0.47 -8.69
CA SER A 203 -11.00 -0.80 -8.25
C SER A 203 -11.08 -2.13 -7.49
N GLY A 204 -9.98 -2.88 -7.41
CA GLY A 204 -9.89 -4.22 -6.83
C GLY A 204 -10.28 -5.35 -7.80
N THR A 205 -10.44 -5.07 -9.10
CA THR A 205 -10.77 -6.09 -10.10
C THR A 205 -9.50 -6.80 -10.57
N THR A 206 -9.50 -8.13 -10.62
CA THR A 206 -8.35 -8.89 -11.12
C THR A 206 -8.21 -8.71 -12.63
N VAL A 207 -7.07 -8.19 -13.07
CA VAL A 207 -6.77 -8.00 -14.50
C VAL A 207 -5.86 -9.09 -15.07
N MET A 208 -5.06 -9.73 -14.23
CA MET A 208 -4.08 -10.74 -14.63
C MET A 208 -3.91 -11.80 -13.55
N LYS A 209 -3.71 -13.05 -13.99
CA LYS A 209 -3.44 -14.20 -13.13
C LYS A 209 -2.22 -14.97 -13.62
N TYR A 210 -1.40 -15.41 -12.69
CA TYR A 210 -0.27 -16.30 -12.93
C TYR A 210 -0.40 -17.49 -11.99
N PRO A 211 -1.13 -18.55 -12.39
CA PRO A 211 -1.29 -19.74 -11.58
C PRO A 211 -0.03 -20.61 -11.63
N ARG A 212 0.24 -21.31 -10.53
CA ARG A 212 1.29 -22.33 -10.40
C ARG A 212 2.68 -21.88 -10.89
N VAL A 213 3.15 -20.74 -10.40
CA VAL A 213 4.47 -20.18 -10.67
C VAL A 213 5.54 -20.82 -9.79
N PHE A 214 6.73 -21.11 -10.35
CA PHE A 214 7.88 -21.60 -9.58
C PHE A 214 8.93 -20.49 -9.42
N THR A 215 9.51 -20.39 -8.22
CA THR A 215 10.55 -19.40 -7.90
C THR A 215 11.94 -19.97 -8.15
N ASN A 216 12.90 -19.09 -8.46
CA ASN A 216 14.33 -19.42 -8.51
C ASN A 216 15.01 -18.83 -7.28
N LYS A 217 15.50 -19.66 -6.36
CA LYS A 217 16.02 -19.24 -5.04
C LYS A 217 15.08 -18.26 -4.34
N GLY A 218 13.78 -18.58 -4.31
CA GLY A 218 12.76 -17.74 -3.69
C GLY A 218 12.34 -16.50 -4.49
N VAL A 219 12.94 -16.22 -5.66
CA VAL A 219 12.61 -15.03 -6.47
C VAL A 219 11.89 -15.41 -7.76
N TRP A 220 10.82 -14.68 -8.09
CA TRP A 220 10.17 -14.70 -9.40
C TRP A 220 10.04 -13.27 -9.93
N THR A 221 10.30 -13.05 -11.23
CA THR A 221 10.27 -11.72 -11.86
C THR A 221 9.35 -11.75 -13.08
N ASN A 222 8.53 -10.71 -13.25
CA ASN A 222 7.68 -10.56 -14.43
C ASN A 222 7.41 -9.08 -14.75
N GLN A 223 6.68 -8.84 -15.84
CA GLN A 223 6.28 -7.51 -16.30
C GLN A 223 4.80 -7.47 -16.69
N LEU A 224 4.18 -6.31 -16.53
CA LEU A 224 2.78 -6.04 -16.87
C LEU A 224 2.70 -4.74 -17.66
N GLN A 225 2.17 -4.81 -18.88
CA GLN A 225 1.91 -3.62 -19.70
C GLN A 225 0.61 -2.97 -19.24
N LEU A 226 0.65 -1.69 -18.89
CA LEU A 226 -0.57 -0.91 -18.63
C LEU A 226 -1.18 -0.42 -19.94
N SER A 227 -2.51 -0.44 -20.01
CA SER A 227 -3.29 0.23 -21.04
C SER A 227 -3.05 1.73 -21.01
N ARG A 228 -3.34 2.43 -22.12
CA ARG A 228 -3.25 3.88 -22.25
C ARG A 228 -4.29 4.63 -21.43
N GLU A 229 -5.37 3.96 -21.03
CA GLU A 229 -6.43 4.50 -20.17
C GLU A 229 -6.82 3.45 -19.10
N PRO A 230 -5.91 3.11 -18.17
CA PRO A 230 -6.16 2.12 -17.13
C PRO A 230 -6.95 2.75 -15.96
N VAL A 231 -7.57 1.91 -15.14
CA VAL A 231 -8.19 2.34 -13.88
C VAL A 231 -7.12 2.99 -12.98
N LEU A 232 -7.28 4.28 -12.67
CA LEU A 232 -6.34 5.02 -11.83
C LEU A 232 -6.53 4.71 -10.33
N GLY A 233 -5.44 4.69 -9.56
CA GLY A 233 -5.44 4.43 -8.12
C GLY A 233 -4.38 3.41 -7.69
N ASP A 234 -4.58 2.81 -6.51
CA ASP A 234 -3.65 1.83 -5.93
C ASP A 234 -3.88 0.45 -6.53
N TRP A 235 -2.91 -0.02 -7.33
CA TRP A 235 -2.89 -1.36 -7.89
C TRP A 235 -2.26 -2.33 -6.89
N THR A 236 -2.78 -3.55 -6.81
CA THR A 236 -2.34 -4.54 -5.83
C THR A 236 -1.92 -5.85 -6.51
N ILE A 237 -0.71 -6.30 -6.20
CA ILE A 237 -0.20 -7.64 -6.52
C ILE A 237 -0.46 -8.53 -5.31
N VAL A 238 -1.35 -9.51 -5.48
CA VAL A 238 -1.73 -10.49 -4.46
C VAL A 238 -0.97 -11.78 -4.73
N VAL A 239 -0.25 -12.28 -3.75
CA VAL A 239 0.55 -13.51 -3.84
C VAL A 239 0.01 -14.53 -2.84
N SER A 240 -0.36 -15.71 -3.32
CA SER A 240 -0.77 -16.84 -2.50
C SER A 240 0.31 -17.92 -2.49
N VAL A 241 0.74 -18.31 -1.28
CA VAL A 241 1.74 -19.35 -1.03
C VAL A 241 1.14 -20.35 -0.05
N LEU A 242 0.79 -21.56 -0.51
CA LEU A 242 0.19 -22.62 0.33
C LEU A 242 -1.00 -22.11 1.19
N GLY A 243 -1.91 -21.36 0.59
CA GLY A 243 -3.07 -20.77 1.28
C GLY A 243 -2.81 -19.45 2.02
N GLN A 244 -1.55 -19.09 2.29
CA GLN A 244 -1.19 -17.79 2.87
C GLN A 244 -1.24 -16.69 1.79
N VAL A 245 -1.98 -15.61 2.04
CA VAL A 245 -2.13 -14.48 1.10
C VAL A 245 -1.33 -13.27 1.58
N ASN A 246 -0.46 -12.75 0.72
CA ASN A 246 0.31 -11.52 0.93
C ASN A 246 0.01 -10.51 -0.18
N ARG A 247 0.23 -9.22 0.09
CA ARG A 247 -0.08 -8.13 -0.85
C ARG A 247 1.08 -7.14 -0.94
N GLY A 248 1.42 -6.74 -2.14
CA GLY A 248 2.19 -5.52 -2.44
C GLY A 248 1.47 -4.70 -3.48
N GLY A 249 1.89 -3.47 -3.73
CA GLY A 249 1.16 -2.61 -4.66
C GLY A 249 2.01 -1.54 -5.31
N PHE A 250 1.39 -0.76 -6.19
CA PHE A 250 1.97 0.42 -6.84
C PHE A 250 0.85 1.38 -7.21
N LEU A 251 1.15 2.67 -7.31
CA LEU A 251 0.17 3.68 -7.70
C LEU A 251 0.18 3.87 -9.22
N VAL A 252 -1.01 3.95 -9.82
CA VAL A 252 -1.18 4.37 -11.22
C VAL A 252 -1.93 5.69 -11.22
N ALA A 253 -1.28 6.74 -11.71
CA ALA A 253 -1.86 8.07 -11.79
C ALA A 253 -1.31 8.87 -12.96
N GLU A 254 -2.09 9.85 -13.41
CA GLU A 254 -1.63 10.89 -14.32
C GLU A 254 -0.90 11.95 -13.50
N PHE A 255 0.41 12.07 -13.68
CA PHE A 255 1.23 13.04 -12.94
C PHE A 255 2.25 13.72 -13.86
N VAL A 256 2.61 14.98 -13.56
CA VAL A 256 3.67 15.74 -14.24
C VAL A 256 5.03 15.49 -13.61
N LYS A 257 6.03 15.07 -14.40
CA LYS A 257 7.42 15.04 -13.92
C LYS A 257 7.87 16.48 -13.60
N PRO A 258 8.23 16.78 -12.35
CA PRO A 258 8.76 18.09 -12.00
C PRO A 258 10.06 18.30 -12.76
N LYS A 259 10.18 19.45 -13.45
CA LYS A 259 11.40 19.79 -14.22
C LYS A 259 12.53 20.23 -13.31
N PHE A 260 12.20 20.55 -12.06
CA PHE A 260 13.13 20.86 -11.01
C PHE A 260 12.55 20.49 -9.66
N GLU A 261 13.45 20.22 -8.71
CA GLU A 261 13.11 19.89 -7.34
C GLU A 261 13.14 21.16 -6.50
N VAL A 262 12.17 21.28 -5.60
CA VAL A 262 12.16 22.26 -4.52
C VAL A 262 12.21 21.44 -3.23
N SER A 263 13.16 21.75 -2.37
CA SER A 263 13.23 21.17 -1.02
C SER A 263 13.16 22.28 0.02
N LEU A 264 12.57 21.93 1.16
CA LEU A 264 12.44 22.79 2.32
C LEU A 264 13.28 22.19 3.44
N GLU A 265 14.21 22.97 3.93
CA GLU A 265 14.96 22.69 5.15
C GLU A 265 14.33 23.54 6.26
N LEU A 266 13.65 22.84 7.17
CA LEU A 266 13.06 23.38 8.39
C LEU A 266 13.90 22.89 9.58
N PRO A 267 13.91 23.62 10.70
CA PRO A 267 14.43 23.07 11.94
C PRO A 267 13.60 21.84 12.35
N ASP A 268 14.25 20.86 12.99
CA ASP A 268 13.61 19.60 13.40
C ASP A 268 12.42 19.84 14.33
N TYR A 269 12.51 20.88 15.17
CA TYR A 269 11.44 21.36 16.04
C TYR A 269 11.62 22.86 16.31
N LEU A 270 10.59 23.47 16.90
CA LEU A 270 10.65 24.83 17.45
C LEU A 270 10.15 24.80 18.90
N SER A 271 10.63 25.72 19.72
CA SER A 271 10.14 26.03 21.05
C SER A 271 9.32 27.32 21.03
N LEU A 272 8.36 27.47 21.96
CA LEU A 272 7.73 28.78 22.20
C LEU A 272 8.72 29.83 22.75
N GLU A 273 9.90 29.40 23.21
CA GLU A 273 11.01 30.29 23.59
C GLU A 273 11.76 30.86 22.36
N ASP A 274 11.60 30.26 21.18
CA ASP A 274 12.24 30.76 19.96
C ASP A 274 11.49 32.01 19.45
N GLU A 275 12.22 33.08 19.13
CA GLU A 275 11.62 34.29 18.58
C GLU A 275 11.25 34.13 17.10
N ASN A 276 12.14 33.48 16.34
CA ASN A 276 12.08 33.41 14.89
C ASN A 276 12.21 31.97 14.38
N MET A 277 11.52 31.69 13.28
CA MET A 277 11.66 30.48 12.47
C MET A 277 12.33 30.82 11.14
N THR A 278 13.47 30.20 10.86
CA THR A 278 14.15 30.32 9.57
C THR A 278 13.80 29.14 8.68
N VAL A 279 13.31 29.44 7.47
CA VAL A 279 13.00 28.44 6.45
C VAL A 279 14.02 28.57 5.33
N PHE A 280 14.80 27.51 5.11
CA PHE A 280 15.72 27.42 3.97
C PHE A 280 15.01 26.73 2.81
N ILE A 281 14.92 27.42 1.67
CA ILE A 281 14.34 26.87 0.44
C ILE A 281 15.48 26.65 -0.54
N HIS A 282 15.59 25.42 -1.04
CA HIS A 282 16.52 25.04 -2.09
C HIS A 282 15.75 24.64 -3.34
N ALA A 283 16.23 25.09 -4.50
CA ALA A 283 15.63 24.74 -5.78
C ALA A 283 16.72 24.46 -6.79
N SER A 284 16.71 23.25 -7.33
CA SER A 284 17.72 22.79 -8.27
C SER A 284 17.13 21.87 -9.33
N TYR A 285 17.79 21.81 -10.47
CA TYR A 285 17.47 20.81 -11.48
C TYR A 285 17.82 19.40 -10.99
N PRO A 286 17.21 18.32 -11.53
CA PRO A 286 17.49 16.94 -11.11
C PRO A 286 18.98 16.52 -11.20
N TYR A 287 19.76 17.22 -12.03
CA TYR A 287 21.20 17.05 -12.18
C TYR A 287 22.04 17.99 -11.27
N GLY A 288 21.42 18.65 -10.28
CA GLY A 288 22.06 19.37 -9.18
C GLY A 288 22.42 20.85 -9.42
N ARG A 289 21.97 21.48 -10.52
CA ARG A 289 22.28 22.91 -10.79
C ARG A 289 21.23 23.85 -10.19
N PRO A 290 21.62 25.02 -9.67
CA PRO A 290 20.72 25.94 -8.97
C PRO A 290 19.74 26.66 -9.90
N ILE A 291 18.57 27.03 -9.37
CA ILE A 291 17.50 27.73 -10.10
C ILE A 291 17.47 29.22 -9.80
N LYS A 292 17.23 30.03 -10.83
CA LYS A 292 16.97 31.47 -10.69
C LYS A 292 15.47 31.72 -10.84
N GLY A 293 14.87 32.37 -9.86
CA GLY A 293 13.42 32.54 -9.82
C GLY A 293 12.92 33.30 -8.60
N GLU A 294 11.61 33.28 -8.40
CA GLU A 294 10.90 33.86 -7.26
C GLU A 294 10.29 32.75 -6.41
N VAL A 295 10.32 32.89 -5.08
CA VAL A 295 9.67 31.97 -4.15
C VAL A 295 8.56 32.69 -3.38
N THR A 296 7.41 32.03 -3.25
CA THR A 296 6.30 32.42 -2.36
C THR A 296 6.18 31.36 -1.27
N LEU A 297 6.47 31.72 -0.02
CA LEU A 297 6.35 30.87 1.15
C LEU A 297 5.00 31.11 1.82
N GLN A 298 4.29 30.05 2.17
CA GLN A 298 3.00 30.06 2.85
C GLN A 298 3.09 29.23 4.14
N VAL A 299 2.74 29.81 5.28
CA VAL A 299 2.76 29.13 6.59
C VAL A 299 1.38 29.17 7.22
N THR A 300 0.91 28.02 7.73
CA THR A 300 -0.42 27.88 8.33
C THR A 300 -0.36 26.99 9.58
N PRO A 301 -0.82 27.46 10.75
CA PRO A 301 -0.95 26.63 11.93
C PRO A 301 -2.09 25.61 11.73
N ARG A 302 -1.84 24.33 12.06
CA ARG A 302 -2.85 23.27 12.02
C ARG A 302 -3.36 22.98 13.43
N TYR A 303 -4.68 23.05 13.61
CA TYR A 303 -5.35 22.67 14.84
C TYR A 303 -5.53 21.15 14.92
N GLN A 304 -5.01 20.52 15.99
CA GLN A 304 -5.28 19.11 16.31
C GLN A 304 -6.45 19.03 17.31
N TYR A 305 -7.68 19.33 16.88
CA TYR A 305 -8.89 19.10 17.69
C TYR A 305 -9.90 18.24 16.93
N GLU A 306 -10.62 17.37 17.65
CA GLU A 306 -11.63 16.42 17.13
C GLU A 306 -13.04 17.05 16.96
N TYR A 307 -13.18 18.37 17.01
CA TYR A 307 -14.45 19.04 16.71
C TYR A 307 -14.68 19.14 15.19
N LEU A 308 -15.95 19.12 14.78
CA LEU A 308 -16.40 19.09 13.38
C LEU A 308 -15.96 20.28 12.52
N GLN A 309 -15.41 21.37 13.10
CA GLN A 309 -14.83 22.51 12.38
C GLN A 309 -13.64 23.11 13.16
N ALA A 310 -12.44 23.10 12.58
CA ALA A 310 -11.28 23.81 13.11
C ALA A 310 -11.39 25.32 12.84
N PRO A 311 -10.85 26.20 13.71
CA PRO A 311 -10.69 27.63 13.40
C PRO A 311 -9.87 27.80 12.12
N TYR A 312 -10.34 28.63 11.19
CA TYR A 312 -9.57 28.98 9.99
C TYR A 312 -8.72 30.21 10.27
N ASP A 313 -7.41 30.02 10.36
CA ASP A 313 -6.45 31.13 10.37
C ASP A 313 -5.96 31.41 8.95
N ALA A 314 -5.92 32.68 8.57
CA ALA A 314 -5.38 33.08 7.27
C ALA A 314 -3.88 32.73 7.19
N PRO A 315 -3.42 32.18 6.05
CA PRO A 315 -2.03 31.80 5.90
C PRO A 315 -1.12 33.02 5.79
N VAL A 316 0.02 33.01 6.49
CA VAL A 316 1.07 34.02 6.34
C VAL A 316 1.82 33.74 5.03
N SER A 317 1.94 34.74 4.16
CA SER A 317 2.58 34.60 2.84
C SER A 317 3.73 35.59 2.66
N VAL A 318 4.91 35.11 2.26
CA VAL A 318 6.12 35.92 2.04
C VAL A 318 6.73 35.62 0.68
N VAL A 319 7.07 36.67 -0.09
CA VAL A 319 7.66 36.54 -1.43
C VAL A 319 9.13 37.02 -1.43
N ARG A 320 10.04 36.24 -2.01
CA ARG A 320 11.47 36.58 -2.15
C ARG A 320 12.05 36.14 -3.49
N GLN A 321 13.07 36.85 -3.97
CA GLN A 321 13.87 36.43 -5.11
C GLN A 321 14.93 35.41 -4.68
N MET A 322 15.28 34.48 -5.57
CA MET A 322 16.09 33.31 -5.26
C MET A 322 17.07 32.94 -6.38
N LYS A 323 18.29 32.54 -6.00
CA LYS A 323 19.31 31.95 -6.89
C LYS A 323 19.87 30.67 -6.24
N GLY A 324 19.23 29.55 -6.48
CA GLY A 324 19.60 28.22 -5.99
C GLY A 324 19.09 27.94 -4.59
N SER A 325 19.39 28.85 -3.66
CA SER A 325 18.97 28.77 -2.25
C SER A 325 18.55 30.15 -1.75
N THR A 326 17.59 30.21 -0.83
CA THR A 326 17.22 31.43 -0.11
C THR A 326 16.71 31.07 1.29
N SER A 327 16.85 31.98 2.24
CA SER A 327 16.29 31.82 3.59
C SER A 327 15.24 32.90 3.86
N ILE A 328 14.17 32.52 4.53
CA ILE A 328 13.10 33.42 4.97
C ILE A 328 12.95 33.24 6.47
N GLU A 329 13.08 34.34 7.21
CA GLU A 329 12.86 34.39 8.65
C GLU A 329 11.44 34.90 8.94
N LEU A 330 10.72 34.22 9.84
CA LEU A 330 9.36 34.52 10.27
C LEU A 330 9.32 34.64 11.80
N ARG A 331 8.58 35.60 12.35
CA ARG A 331 8.47 35.80 13.79
C ARG A 331 7.30 34.99 14.35
N LEU A 332 7.57 34.07 15.27
CA LEU A 332 6.57 33.10 15.74
C LEU A 332 5.41 33.75 16.50
N ASN A 333 5.69 34.76 17.32
CA ASN A 333 4.68 35.42 18.15
C ASN A 333 3.91 36.53 17.42
N GLU A 334 4.58 37.29 16.56
CA GLU A 334 3.99 38.44 15.85
C GLU A 334 3.26 38.01 14.57
N ASP A 335 3.83 37.09 13.79
CA ASP A 335 3.28 36.71 12.49
C ASP A 335 2.26 35.57 12.59
N LEU A 336 2.41 34.64 13.55
CA LEU A 336 1.60 33.41 13.65
C LEU A 336 0.68 33.36 14.88
N GLY A 337 0.76 34.32 15.80
CA GLY A 337 -0.18 34.48 16.93
C GLY A 337 -0.30 33.25 17.84
N LEU A 338 0.77 32.46 18.01
CA LEU A 338 0.71 31.20 18.75
C LEU A 338 0.48 31.42 20.26
N ARG A 339 -0.52 30.75 20.85
CA ARG A 339 -0.83 30.85 22.30
C ARG A 339 -1.14 29.50 22.94
N GLY A 340 -0.42 29.16 24.02
CA GLY A 340 -0.91 28.31 25.11
C GLY A 340 -1.05 26.79 24.91
N ASP A 341 -0.88 26.25 23.71
CA ASP A 341 -0.97 24.79 23.49
C ASP A 341 0.37 24.07 23.81
N TYR A 342 0.30 22.80 24.22
CA TYR A 342 1.50 21.99 24.54
C TYR A 342 2.37 21.71 23.29
N ALA A 343 1.72 21.49 22.14
CA ALA A 343 2.37 21.35 20.84
C ALA A 343 1.44 21.85 19.72
N ARG A 344 1.99 22.52 18.69
CA ARG A 344 1.27 22.95 17.48
C ARG A 344 2.06 22.60 16.22
N VAL A 345 1.38 22.09 15.19
CA VAL A 345 2.03 21.78 13.91
C VAL A 345 1.86 22.96 12.95
N LEU A 346 2.98 23.51 12.45
CA LEU A 346 3.00 24.50 11.40
C LEU A 346 3.16 23.80 10.05
N SER A 347 2.21 23.99 9.14
CA SER A 347 2.29 23.55 7.75
C SER A 347 2.96 24.63 6.92
N VAL A 348 4.08 24.31 6.29
CA VAL A 348 4.89 25.23 5.49
C VAL A 348 4.89 24.77 4.05
N THR A 349 4.51 25.64 3.11
CA THR A 349 4.51 25.34 1.68
C THR A 349 5.24 26.44 0.92
N ALA A 350 6.22 26.09 0.09
CA ALA A 350 6.93 27.04 -0.76
C ALA A 350 6.58 26.78 -2.23
N TYR A 351 6.28 27.85 -2.96
CA TYR A 351 6.03 27.86 -4.40
C TYR A 351 7.18 28.59 -5.10
N VAL A 352 7.99 27.87 -5.88
CA VAL A 352 9.13 28.45 -6.62
C VAL A 352 8.75 28.59 -8.09
N LYS A 353 8.77 29.82 -8.60
CA LYS A 353 8.56 30.18 -10.00
C LYS A 353 9.88 30.40 -10.71
N GLU A 354 10.16 29.63 -11.75
CA GLU A 354 11.37 29.76 -12.57
C GLU A 354 11.29 31.00 -13.49
N GLN A 355 12.36 31.81 -13.53
CA GLN A 355 12.39 33.09 -14.26
C GLN A 355 12.23 32.96 -15.79
N LEU A 356 12.70 31.86 -16.41
CA LEU A 356 12.76 31.74 -17.88
C LEU A 356 11.61 30.97 -18.51
N THR A 357 10.95 30.10 -17.75
CA THR A 357 9.85 29.26 -18.26
C THR A 357 8.50 29.59 -17.63
N ASP A 358 8.48 30.49 -16.64
CA ASP A 358 7.35 30.80 -15.77
C ASP A 358 6.75 29.58 -15.04
N ARG A 359 7.45 28.44 -15.04
CA ARG A 359 6.98 27.22 -14.37
C ARG A 359 7.08 27.37 -12.86
N VAL A 360 6.03 26.93 -12.18
CA VAL A 360 5.96 26.88 -10.71
C VAL A 360 6.10 25.43 -10.26
N GLN A 361 6.88 25.19 -9.21
CA GLN A 361 6.90 23.94 -8.46
C GLN A 361 6.72 24.24 -6.97
N ASN A 362 6.07 23.34 -6.24
CA ASN A 362 5.89 23.51 -4.82
C ASN A 362 6.51 22.37 -4.02
N ALA A 363 6.89 22.70 -2.79
CA ALA A 363 7.26 21.74 -1.77
C ALA A 363 6.51 22.10 -0.50
N SER A 364 6.10 21.09 0.26
CA SER A 364 5.47 21.28 1.56
C SER A 364 6.18 20.46 2.61
N SER A 365 6.37 21.04 3.78
CA SER A 365 6.90 20.37 4.96
C SER A 365 6.15 20.87 6.19
N SER A 366 6.36 20.25 7.34
CA SER A 366 5.75 20.66 8.58
C SER A 366 6.73 20.59 9.74
N VAL A 367 6.63 21.54 10.66
CA VAL A 367 7.42 21.56 11.90
C VAL A 367 6.49 21.63 13.10
N THR A 368 6.88 20.99 14.20
CA THR A 368 6.12 21.05 15.45
C THR A 368 6.75 22.08 16.38
N VAL A 369 5.93 23.01 16.86
CA VAL A 369 6.27 23.98 17.90
C VAL A 369 5.84 23.40 19.24
N TYR A 370 6.80 23.16 20.13
CA TYR A 370 6.58 22.65 21.47
C TYR A 370 6.59 23.78 22.49
N ARG A 371 5.86 23.57 23.60
CA ARG A 371 5.88 24.51 24.72
C ARG A 371 7.24 24.61 25.41
N PHE A 372 7.99 23.50 25.46
CA PHE A 372 9.32 23.42 26.08
C PHE A 372 10.31 22.78 25.10
N PRO A 373 11.58 23.23 25.06
CA PRO A 373 12.59 22.69 24.15
C PRO A 373 13.11 21.31 24.56
N TYR A 374 12.83 20.88 25.79
CA TYR A 374 13.29 19.65 26.39
C TYR A 374 12.19 18.58 26.39
N ASN A 375 12.61 17.33 26.28
CA ASN A 375 11.78 16.14 26.45
C ASN A 375 12.42 15.23 27.49
N ILE A 376 11.60 14.69 28.40
CA ILE A 376 12.03 13.75 29.42
C ILE A 376 11.39 12.39 29.10
N ASN A 377 12.19 11.49 28.54
CA ASN A 377 11.78 10.13 28.22
C ASN A 377 12.12 9.21 29.39
N PHE A 378 11.09 8.66 30.03
CA PHE A 378 11.24 7.69 31.11
C PHE A 378 11.22 6.26 30.56
N ILE A 379 12.38 5.61 30.57
CA ILE A 379 12.58 4.24 30.11
C ILE A 379 12.60 3.32 31.34
N ARG A 380 11.54 2.55 31.50
CA ARG A 380 11.38 1.58 32.58
C ARG A 380 12.13 0.30 32.24
N SER A 381 12.81 -0.31 33.23
CA SER A 381 13.39 -1.66 33.05
C SER A 381 12.32 -2.76 33.10
N SER A 382 11.23 -2.50 33.83
CA SER A 382 10.07 -3.38 33.96
C SER A 382 8.85 -2.53 34.33
N ASP A 383 7.65 -2.94 33.90
CA ASP A 383 6.40 -2.27 34.28
C ASP A 383 6.01 -2.51 35.75
N THR A 384 6.65 -3.48 36.40
CA THR A 384 6.47 -3.78 37.81
C THR A 384 7.82 -3.75 38.52
N PHE A 385 7.83 -3.29 39.78
CA PHE A 385 9.02 -3.40 40.63
C PHE A 385 8.92 -4.62 41.55
N LYS A 386 10.06 -5.21 41.91
CA LYS A 386 10.12 -6.39 42.79
C LYS A 386 10.57 -5.96 44.19
N PRO A 387 9.73 -6.11 45.23
CA PRO A 387 10.10 -5.82 46.60
C PRO A 387 11.41 -6.48 47.02
N GLY A 388 12.33 -5.70 47.62
CA GLY A 388 13.64 -6.20 48.09
C GLY A 388 14.71 -6.36 47.01
N LEU A 389 14.40 -6.21 45.72
CA LEU A 389 15.38 -6.24 44.61
C LEU A 389 15.54 -4.85 44.00
N LYS A 390 16.76 -4.53 43.53
CA LYS A 390 17.06 -3.21 42.96
C LYS A 390 16.21 -2.96 41.71
N TYR A 391 15.46 -1.86 41.68
CA TYR A 391 14.77 -1.40 40.50
C TYR A 391 15.59 -0.29 39.83
N THR A 392 15.99 -0.51 38.58
CA THR A 392 16.70 0.49 37.79
C THR A 392 15.74 1.06 36.76
N ALA A 393 15.64 2.37 36.64
CA ALA A 393 15.00 3.03 35.51
C ALA A 393 15.97 3.98 34.84
N TYR A 394 15.77 4.27 33.57
CA TYR A 394 16.62 5.20 32.83
C TYR A 394 15.80 6.43 32.46
N LEU A 395 16.34 7.60 32.78
CA LEU A 395 15.76 8.88 32.39
C LEU A 395 16.62 9.45 31.28
N HIS A 396 16.07 9.51 30.08
CA HIS A 396 16.73 10.12 28.93
C HIS A 396 16.22 11.55 28.78
N VAL A 397 17.09 12.51 29.06
CA VAL A 397 16.83 13.93 28.92
C VAL A 397 17.43 14.38 27.60
N SER A 398 16.56 14.76 26.68
CA SER A 398 16.95 15.18 25.34
C SER A 398 16.26 16.47 24.95
N TYR A 399 16.75 17.10 23.90
CA TYR A 399 15.96 18.04 23.13
C TYR A 399 14.85 17.28 22.37
N GLN A 400 13.87 18.00 21.82
CA GLN A 400 12.75 17.37 21.09
C GLN A 400 13.19 16.61 19.82
N ASP A 401 14.38 16.90 19.29
CA ASP A 401 15.02 16.17 18.19
C ASP A 401 15.77 14.89 18.62
N GLY A 402 15.79 14.57 19.92
CA GLY A 402 16.47 13.41 20.48
C GLY A 402 17.96 13.60 20.77
N ARG A 403 18.55 14.78 20.50
CA ARG A 403 19.92 15.05 20.93
C ARG A 403 19.99 15.08 22.46
N PRO A 404 20.96 14.40 23.10
CA PRO A 404 21.05 14.37 24.55
C PRO A 404 21.42 15.75 25.10
N VAL A 405 20.80 16.12 26.22
CA VAL A 405 21.28 17.25 27.02
C VAL A 405 22.56 16.81 27.72
N THR A 406 23.65 17.57 27.58
CA THR A 406 24.98 17.15 28.08
C THR A 406 25.41 17.88 29.36
N SER A 407 24.63 18.84 29.85
CA SER A 407 24.96 19.59 31.06
C SER A 407 23.71 20.07 31.79
N GLY A 408 23.83 20.25 33.11
CA GLY A 408 22.75 20.66 34.00
C GLY A 408 22.42 19.61 35.06
N GLU A 409 21.46 19.95 35.91
CA GLU A 409 20.99 19.08 36.99
C GLU A 409 19.50 18.81 36.82
N ILE A 410 19.09 17.56 36.99
CA ILE A 410 17.68 17.17 37.02
C ILE A 410 17.29 16.72 38.43
N THR A 411 16.16 17.22 38.90
CA THR A 411 15.60 16.80 40.19
C THR A 411 14.58 15.70 39.94
N VAL A 412 14.82 14.51 40.50
CA VAL A 412 13.90 13.38 40.41
C VAL A 412 13.35 13.08 41.79
N ARG A 413 12.03 13.01 41.90
CA ARG A 413 11.32 12.65 43.12
C ARG A 413 10.68 11.28 42.93
N HIS A 414 10.83 10.40 43.93
CA HIS A 414 10.16 9.10 43.93
C HIS A 414 9.54 8.79 45.30
N ALA A 415 8.46 8.01 45.29
CA ALA A 415 7.78 7.55 46.49
C ALA A 415 7.22 6.14 46.31
N PHE A 416 7.08 5.38 47.41
CA PHE A 416 6.48 4.04 47.43
C PHE A 416 5.01 4.03 47.90
N VAL A 417 4.48 5.21 48.22
CA VAL A 417 3.12 5.47 48.71
C VAL A 417 2.62 6.72 48.00
N ARG A 418 1.31 6.78 47.69
CA ARG A 418 0.67 7.92 47.02
C ARG A 418 0.41 9.07 48.01
N ASP A 419 1.48 9.56 48.63
CA ASP A 419 1.47 10.67 49.58
C ASP A 419 2.61 11.63 49.21
N GLU A 420 2.27 12.90 48.96
CA GLU A 420 3.25 13.94 48.59
C GLU A 420 4.34 14.15 49.65
N ALA A 421 4.02 13.92 50.93
CA ALA A 421 4.97 14.04 52.03
C ALA A 421 6.03 12.90 52.05
N ALA A 422 5.79 11.81 51.32
CA ALA A 422 6.65 10.63 51.28
C ALA A 422 7.66 10.64 50.10
N PHE A 423 7.64 11.68 49.25
CA PHE A 423 8.54 11.77 48.10
C PHE A 423 9.97 12.13 48.51
N ILE A 424 10.90 11.23 48.19
CA ILE A 424 12.34 11.43 48.33
C ILE A 424 12.83 12.16 47.08
N SER A 425 13.43 13.34 47.27
CA SER A 425 14.00 14.14 46.19
C SER A 425 15.50 13.87 46.07
N THR A 426 15.95 13.53 44.87
CA THR A 426 17.36 13.34 44.54
C THR A 426 17.71 14.16 43.31
N THR A 427 18.84 14.85 43.36
CA THR A 427 19.38 15.63 42.24
C THR A 427 20.48 14.83 41.55
N HIS A 428 20.41 14.75 40.23
CA HIS A 428 21.39 14.03 39.41
C HIS A 428 22.01 14.98 38.40
N SER A 429 23.34 14.89 38.21
CA SER A 429 24.02 15.55 37.10
C SER A 429 23.72 14.79 35.81
N ILE A 430 23.49 15.51 34.71
CA ILE A 430 23.22 14.90 33.41
C ILE A 430 24.54 14.53 32.73
N PRO A 431 24.79 13.24 32.38
CA PRO A 431 25.98 12.82 31.66
C PRO A 431 25.95 13.22 30.17
N ASP A 432 27.08 13.13 29.47
CA ASP A 432 27.17 13.38 28.01
C ASP A 432 26.21 12.51 27.17
N SER A 433 25.82 11.34 27.67
CA SER A 433 24.86 10.45 27.03
C SER A 433 23.40 10.92 27.16
N GLY A 434 23.13 11.96 27.96
CA GLY A 434 21.79 12.43 28.31
C GLY A 434 20.95 11.43 29.12
N THR A 435 21.52 10.28 29.49
CA THR A 435 20.79 9.18 30.11
C THR A 435 21.26 8.96 31.54
N ILE A 436 20.32 9.03 32.47
CA ILE A 436 20.58 8.88 33.90
C ILE A 436 20.00 7.55 34.37
N ALA A 437 20.83 6.73 35.02
CA ALA A 437 20.37 5.53 35.69
C ALA A 437 19.84 5.90 37.08
N LEU A 438 18.53 5.74 37.26
CA LEU A 438 17.84 5.89 38.53
C LEU A 438 17.81 4.53 39.22
N GLU A 439 18.63 4.38 40.25
CA GLU A 439 18.65 3.18 41.08
C GLU A 439 17.81 3.39 42.33
N VAL A 440 16.73 2.62 42.45
CA VAL A 440 15.81 2.66 43.57
C VAL A 440 15.78 1.29 44.23
N HIS A 441 15.81 1.25 45.56
CA HIS A 441 15.71 0.02 46.34
C HIS A 441 14.34 -0.05 47.01
N PRO A 442 13.37 -0.77 46.42
CA PRO A 442 12.05 -0.94 47.01
C PRO A 442 12.14 -1.68 48.34
N PRO A 443 11.43 -1.21 49.40
CA PRO A 443 11.45 -1.86 50.69
C PRO A 443 10.90 -3.29 50.57
N ALA A 444 11.48 -4.23 51.31
CA ALA A 444 11.02 -5.62 51.34
C ALA A 444 9.66 -5.76 52.06
N THR A 445 9.36 -4.85 53.00
CA THR A 445 8.09 -4.81 53.74
C THR A 445 7.20 -3.68 53.25
N ARG A 446 5.89 -3.88 53.36
CA ARG A 446 4.89 -2.92 52.88
C ARG A 446 5.01 -1.58 53.64
N PRO A 447 5.24 -0.45 52.95
CA PRO A 447 5.47 0.83 53.59
C PRO A 447 4.17 1.58 53.95
N GLY A 448 3.02 1.24 53.35
CA GLY A 448 1.75 1.96 53.57
C GLY A 448 0.52 1.31 52.89
N PRO A 449 -0.65 1.98 52.93
CA PRO A 449 -1.91 1.45 52.37
C PRO A 449 -1.88 1.30 50.84
N SER A 450 -1.18 2.17 50.12
CA SER A 450 -0.81 1.96 48.71
C SER A 450 0.66 1.53 48.63
N TRP A 451 0.99 0.56 47.77
CA TRP A 451 2.37 0.12 47.55
C TRP A 451 2.70 0.15 46.06
N THR A 452 2.96 1.36 45.57
CA THR A 452 3.24 1.70 44.16
C THR A 452 4.48 2.59 44.12
N LEU A 453 5.33 2.43 43.10
CA LEU A 453 6.51 3.26 42.91
C LEU A 453 6.20 4.36 41.90
N ALA A 454 6.08 5.59 42.38
CA ALA A 454 5.79 6.76 41.57
C ALA A 454 7.05 7.58 41.27
N PHE A 455 7.14 8.15 40.08
CA PHE A 455 8.25 9.01 39.65
C PHE A 455 7.73 10.34 39.12
N GLU A 456 8.40 11.41 39.54
CA GLU A 456 8.26 12.76 38.99
C GLU A 456 9.66 13.29 38.68
N ALA A 457 9.84 13.90 37.51
CA ALA A 457 11.08 14.57 37.18
C ALA A 457 10.84 16.04 36.87
N ARG A 458 11.76 16.88 37.33
CA ARG A 458 11.80 18.30 37.04
C ARG A 458 13.16 18.70 36.50
N TYR A 459 13.15 19.23 35.30
CA TYR A 459 14.30 19.82 34.64
C TYR A 459 13.94 21.24 34.22
N GLU A 460 14.68 22.24 34.70
CA GLU A 460 14.38 23.66 34.47
C GLU A 460 12.90 24.02 34.79
N ASN A 461 12.15 24.45 33.77
CA ASN A 461 10.73 24.80 33.82
C ASN A 461 9.78 23.64 33.48
N LEU A 462 10.31 22.49 33.03
CA LEU A 462 9.54 21.30 32.70
C LEU A 462 9.42 20.39 33.94
N THR A 463 8.19 20.23 34.43
CA THR A 463 7.84 19.23 35.45
C THR A 463 6.96 18.17 34.81
N GLN A 464 7.37 16.91 34.89
CA GLN A 464 6.69 15.80 34.23
C GLN A 464 6.47 14.63 35.20
N TRP A 465 5.21 14.21 35.30
CA TRP A 465 4.84 12.96 35.95
C TRP A 465 5.22 11.77 35.04
N LEU A 466 6.04 10.85 35.55
CA LEU A 466 6.57 9.73 34.78
C LEU A 466 5.75 8.43 34.97
N GLY A 467 4.72 8.50 35.81
CA GLY A 467 3.77 7.42 36.08
C GLY A 467 3.98 6.72 37.42
N GLU A 468 3.08 5.77 37.70
CA GLU A 468 3.13 4.89 38.87
C GLU A 468 3.35 3.45 38.41
N LEU A 469 4.26 2.74 39.08
CA LEU A 469 4.56 1.32 38.84
C LEU A 469 3.95 0.46 39.94
N PRO A 470 3.14 -0.55 39.62
CA PRO A 470 2.69 -1.53 40.60
C PRO A 470 3.84 -2.44 41.06
N ARG A 471 3.66 -3.10 42.20
CA ARG A 471 4.55 -4.16 42.66
C ARG A 471 4.29 -5.46 41.88
N ALA A 472 5.33 -6.25 41.67
CA ALA A 472 5.20 -7.66 41.35
C ALA A 472 4.54 -8.40 42.53
N GLN A 473 3.78 -9.45 42.23
CA GLN A 473 3.00 -10.20 43.20
C GLN A 473 3.47 -11.66 43.24
N SER A 474 3.77 -12.11 44.45
CA SER A 474 4.08 -13.50 44.79
C SER A 474 3.43 -13.83 46.14
N PRO A 475 2.75 -14.98 46.28
CA PRO A 475 2.24 -15.48 47.55
C PRO A 475 3.32 -15.63 48.64
N SER A 476 4.52 -16.11 48.31
CA SER A 476 5.64 -16.20 49.24
C SER A 476 6.39 -14.88 49.44
N GLY A 477 6.09 -13.86 48.63
CA GLY A 477 6.83 -12.60 48.62
C GLY A 477 8.25 -12.75 48.06
N THR A 478 8.45 -13.71 47.14
CA THR A 478 9.76 -13.99 46.54
C THR A 478 9.79 -13.74 45.05
N TYR A 479 10.95 -13.29 44.57
CA TYR A 479 11.10 -12.76 43.22
C TYR A 479 12.46 -13.14 42.62
N LEU A 480 12.48 -13.26 41.29
CA LEU A 480 13.68 -13.33 40.45
C LEU A 480 13.83 -12.05 39.66
N GLN A 481 15.06 -11.64 39.36
CA GLN A 481 15.35 -10.53 38.46
C GLN A 481 16.50 -10.89 37.52
N ALA A 482 16.21 -11.03 36.23
CA ALA A 482 17.20 -11.22 35.18
C ALA A 482 17.65 -9.86 34.61
N THR A 483 18.95 -9.62 34.52
CA THR A 483 19.53 -8.42 33.93
C THR A 483 20.59 -8.77 32.90
N LEU A 484 20.51 -8.14 31.72
CA LEU A 484 21.52 -8.29 30.68
C LEU A 484 22.80 -7.55 31.09
N LEU A 485 23.94 -8.23 31.03
CA LEU A 485 25.26 -7.62 31.28
C LEU A 485 25.98 -7.26 29.97
N THR A 486 25.65 -7.93 28.87
CA THR A 486 26.16 -7.60 27.53
C THR A 486 25.32 -6.47 26.93
N ASP A 487 25.93 -5.35 26.53
CA ASP A 487 25.19 -4.19 26.01
C ASP A 487 24.30 -4.52 24.79
N VAL A 488 24.91 -5.01 23.70
CA VAL A 488 24.19 -5.41 22.48
C VAL A 488 24.75 -6.73 21.96
N PRO A 489 24.05 -7.86 22.19
CA PRO A 489 24.45 -9.16 21.67
C PRO A 489 24.61 -9.17 20.15
N THR A 490 25.70 -9.74 19.64
CA THR A 490 25.91 -10.00 18.21
C THR A 490 25.87 -11.49 17.91
N VAL A 491 25.36 -11.88 16.74
CA VAL A 491 25.25 -13.29 16.33
C VAL A 491 26.64 -13.94 16.30
N GLY A 492 26.80 -15.03 17.04
CA GLY A 492 28.04 -15.79 17.18
C GLY A 492 28.85 -15.49 18.44
N GLU A 493 28.48 -14.46 19.22
CA GLU A 493 29.16 -14.07 20.46
C GLU A 493 28.42 -14.55 21.74
N GLU A 494 29.10 -14.48 22.88
CA GLU A 494 28.54 -14.85 24.19
C GLU A 494 27.66 -13.73 24.76
N VAL A 495 26.49 -14.12 25.27
CA VAL A 495 25.56 -13.25 26.01
C VAL A 495 25.70 -13.53 27.49
N LEU A 496 25.99 -12.50 28.29
CA LEU A 496 26.13 -12.57 29.74
C LEU A 496 24.87 -12.03 30.43
N VAL A 497 24.35 -12.80 31.40
CA VAL A 497 23.14 -12.46 32.15
C VAL A 497 23.40 -12.65 33.64
N ALA A 498 23.01 -11.66 34.44
CA ALA A 498 22.96 -11.76 35.90
C ALA A 498 21.52 -12.07 36.35
N LEU A 499 21.40 -12.92 37.36
CA LEU A 499 20.15 -13.35 37.97
C LEU A 499 20.22 -13.08 39.47
N ASN A 500 19.36 -12.19 39.96
CA ASN A 500 19.24 -11.87 41.37
C ASN A 500 17.93 -12.43 41.94
N SER A 501 17.96 -12.90 43.18
CA SER A 501 16.81 -13.52 43.84
C SER A 501 16.68 -13.09 45.30
N THR A 502 15.44 -12.96 45.78
CA THR A 502 15.18 -12.64 47.20
C THR A 502 15.46 -13.82 48.14
N GLU A 503 15.44 -15.05 47.61
CA GLU A 503 15.76 -16.29 48.31
C GLU A 503 16.98 -16.97 47.67
N THR A 504 17.69 -17.80 48.42
CA THR A 504 18.83 -18.56 47.90
C THR A 504 18.38 -19.61 46.90
N LEU A 505 18.96 -19.61 45.70
CA LEU A 505 18.65 -20.59 44.65
C LEU A 505 19.59 -21.80 44.74
N VAL A 506 19.04 -22.99 44.53
CA VAL A 506 19.77 -24.25 44.35
C VAL A 506 19.91 -24.62 42.87
N TYR A 507 18.91 -24.28 42.06
CA TYR A 507 18.94 -24.39 40.61
C TYR A 507 17.96 -23.40 39.98
N PHE A 508 18.06 -23.19 38.66
CA PHE A 508 17.05 -22.48 37.87
C PHE A 508 17.04 -23.02 36.44
N VAL A 509 15.91 -22.85 35.77
CA VAL A 509 15.73 -23.15 34.34
C VAL A 509 15.69 -21.84 33.58
N TYR A 510 16.37 -21.79 32.43
CA TYR A 510 16.24 -20.67 31.50
C TYR A 510 15.88 -21.14 30.10
N GLU A 511 15.05 -20.35 29.42
CA GLU A 511 14.66 -20.55 28.03
C GLU A 511 14.90 -19.28 27.21
N VAL A 512 15.42 -19.46 26.00
CA VAL A 512 15.58 -18.36 25.03
C VAL A 512 14.59 -18.56 23.89
N LEU A 513 13.71 -17.60 23.69
CA LEU A 513 12.70 -17.57 22.66
C LEU A 513 13.04 -16.54 21.59
N ALA A 514 12.80 -16.89 20.34
CA ALA A 514 12.94 -15.96 19.22
C ALA A 514 11.95 -16.30 18.10
N ARG A 515 11.41 -15.27 17.44
CA ARG A 515 10.43 -15.40 16.35
C ARG A 515 9.25 -16.32 16.70
N GLY A 516 8.86 -16.39 17.97
CA GLY A 516 7.76 -17.22 18.45
C GLY A 516 8.01 -18.73 18.56
N ASP A 517 9.27 -19.17 18.68
CA ASP A 517 9.62 -20.54 19.06
C ASP A 517 10.73 -20.54 20.13
N VAL A 518 10.88 -21.66 20.85
CA VAL A 518 11.94 -21.85 21.85
C VAL A 518 13.21 -22.34 21.15
N ILE A 519 14.27 -21.54 21.22
CA ILE A 519 15.55 -21.82 20.54
C ILE A 519 16.49 -22.63 21.42
N HIS A 520 16.52 -22.32 22.72
CA HIS A 520 17.40 -22.95 23.69
C HIS A 520 16.70 -23.06 25.04
N ALA A 521 16.95 -24.15 25.77
CA ALA A 521 16.48 -24.35 27.13
C ALA A 521 17.49 -25.21 27.90
N SER A 522 17.77 -24.85 29.15
CA SER A 522 18.70 -25.61 29.99
C SER A 522 18.45 -25.36 31.48
N THR A 523 18.79 -26.35 32.30
CA THR A 523 18.82 -26.24 33.77
C THR A 523 20.24 -25.92 34.22
N LEU A 524 20.40 -24.92 35.08
CA LEU A 524 21.68 -24.58 35.69
C LEU A 524 21.60 -24.78 37.21
N GLN A 525 22.59 -25.47 37.74
CA GLN A 525 22.79 -25.60 39.19
C GLN A 525 23.33 -24.28 39.73
N ALA A 526 22.73 -23.79 40.81
CA ALA A 526 23.07 -22.54 41.47
C ALA A 526 23.88 -22.83 42.74
N HIS A 527 25.00 -22.12 42.92
CA HIS A 527 25.82 -22.24 44.12
C HIS A 527 25.13 -21.46 45.25
N SER A 528 24.20 -22.10 45.96
CA SER A 528 23.46 -21.61 47.15
C SER A 528 23.73 -20.14 47.50
N GLY A 529 22.98 -19.23 46.86
CA GLY A 529 23.23 -17.78 46.93
C GLY A 529 22.12 -16.96 46.27
N HIS A 530 22.17 -15.64 46.44
CA HIS A 530 21.15 -14.69 45.97
C HIS A 530 21.46 -14.05 44.62
N SER A 531 22.66 -14.24 44.07
CA SER A 531 23.09 -13.65 42.81
C SER A 531 23.93 -14.65 42.03
N HIS A 532 23.57 -14.85 40.76
CA HIS A 532 24.19 -15.83 39.86
C HIS A 532 24.42 -15.20 38.50
N THR A 533 25.45 -15.64 37.78
CA THR A 533 25.73 -15.18 36.42
C THR A 533 25.88 -16.38 35.50
N PHE A 534 25.27 -16.32 34.31
CA PHE A 534 25.36 -17.37 33.31
C PHE A 534 25.53 -16.81 31.89
N ARG A 535 25.83 -17.70 30.95
CA ARG A 535 26.09 -17.35 29.55
C ARG A 535 25.49 -18.33 28.56
N PHE A 536 25.19 -17.85 27.37
CA PHE A 536 24.81 -18.64 26.19
C PHE A 536 25.28 -17.95 24.90
N ILE A 537 25.29 -18.66 23.78
CA ILE A 537 25.74 -18.13 22.48
C ILE A 537 24.53 -17.54 21.72
N ALA A 538 24.68 -16.31 21.21
CA ALA A 538 23.67 -15.69 20.36
C ALA A 538 23.61 -16.37 18.97
N SER A 539 22.46 -16.95 18.62
CA SER A 539 22.26 -17.61 17.33
C SER A 539 21.56 -16.71 16.30
N GLY A 540 21.70 -17.01 15.01
CA GLY A 540 21.09 -16.19 13.93
C GLY A 540 19.55 -16.13 13.95
N THR A 541 18.87 -17.06 14.61
CA THR A 541 17.41 -17.04 14.79
C THR A 541 16.96 -16.01 15.82
N MET A 542 17.87 -15.57 16.71
CA MET A 542 17.62 -14.54 17.74
C MET A 542 17.57 -13.12 17.16
N PHE A 543 18.02 -12.92 15.92
CA PHE A 543 17.87 -11.64 15.21
C PHE A 543 16.41 -11.43 14.74
N PRO A 544 15.82 -10.22 14.84
CA PRO A 544 16.39 -8.99 15.42
C PRO A 544 16.18 -8.87 16.93
N LYS A 545 15.31 -9.70 17.51
CA LYS A 545 14.89 -9.64 18.92
C LYS A 545 14.73 -11.04 19.49
N ALA A 546 15.18 -11.21 20.73
CA ALA A 546 15.00 -12.43 21.52
C ALA A 546 14.43 -12.13 22.91
N ARG A 547 13.85 -13.15 23.53
CA ARG A 547 13.36 -13.12 24.91
C ARG A 547 14.04 -14.22 25.70
N LEU A 548 14.48 -13.90 26.89
CA LEU A 548 14.95 -14.83 27.90
C LEU A 548 13.86 -14.95 28.96
N MET A 549 13.53 -16.18 29.32
CA MET A 549 12.68 -16.52 30.45
C MET A 549 13.52 -17.30 31.46
N VAL A 550 13.33 -17.04 32.75
CA VAL A 550 14.02 -17.75 33.83
C VAL A 550 13.02 -18.09 34.91
N HIS A 551 13.02 -19.32 35.40
CA HIS A 551 12.13 -19.75 36.47
C HIS A 551 12.75 -20.84 37.36
N TYR A 552 12.23 -21.00 38.58
CA TYR A 552 12.49 -22.15 39.45
C TYR A 552 11.24 -22.50 40.26
N VAL A 553 11.25 -23.67 40.88
CA VAL A 553 10.18 -24.15 41.77
C VAL A 553 10.70 -24.16 43.21
N ARG A 554 9.95 -23.53 44.11
CA ARG A 554 10.23 -23.51 45.55
C ARG A 554 9.85 -24.83 46.21
N GLU A 555 10.34 -25.07 47.44
CA GLU A 555 9.99 -26.27 48.23
C GLU A 555 8.48 -26.38 48.54
N ASP A 556 7.77 -25.26 48.63
CA ASP A 556 6.32 -25.19 48.83
C ASP A 556 5.51 -25.40 47.54
N GLY A 557 6.19 -25.63 46.42
CA GLY A 557 5.60 -25.83 45.09
C GLY A 557 5.24 -24.55 44.35
N GLU A 558 5.50 -23.35 44.88
CA GLU A 558 5.31 -22.10 44.12
C GLU A 558 6.37 -21.95 43.02
N MET A 559 5.93 -21.54 41.83
CA MET A 559 6.81 -21.21 40.72
C MET A 559 7.06 -19.70 40.67
N VAL A 560 8.33 -19.33 40.71
CA VAL A 560 8.79 -17.95 40.58
C VAL A 560 9.47 -17.79 39.23
N ALA A 561 9.06 -16.79 38.46
CA ALA A 561 9.54 -16.58 37.09
C ALA A 561 9.86 -15.11 36.83
N ASP A 562 10.74 -14.88 35.86
CA ASP A 562 11.02 -13.57 35.28
C ASP A 562 11.28 -13.68 33.77
N SER A 563 11.13 -12.56 33.08
CA SER A 563 11.46 -12.46 31.66
C SER A 563 12.18 -11.18 31.31
N LEU A 564 13.06 -11.26 30.32
CA LEU A 564 13.87 -10.18 29.79
C LEU A 564 13.85 -10.25 28.26
N HIS A 565 13.74 -9.13 27.57
CA HIS A 565 13.85 -9.10 26.11
C HIS A 565 14.99 -8.19 25.69
N PHE A 566 15.66 -8.53 24.59
CA PHE A 566 16.83 -7.81 24.10
C PHE A 566 16.96 -7.90 22.58
N ALA A 567 17.58 -6.88 22.00
CA ALA A 567 17.89 -6.84 20.56
C ALA A 567 19.18 -7.62 20.27
N VAL A 568 19.27 -8.23 19.10
CA VAL A 568 20.45 -8.96 18.63
C VAL A 568 20.86 -8.41 17.27
N GLN A 569 22.15 -8.16 17.08
CA GLN A 569 22.72 -7.67 15.81
C GLN A 569 23.28 -8.82 14.95
N ARG A 570 23.22 -8.67 13.62
CA ARG A 570 23.88 -9.61 12.68
C ARG A 570 25.40 -9.45 12.70
N SER A 571 26.09 -10.51 12.29
CA SER A 571 27.54 -10.50 12.13
C SER A 571 27.98 -9.55 11.00
N PRO A 572 29.10 -8.81 11.15
CA PRO A 572 29.67 -7.98 10.09
C PRO A 572 30.08 -8.75 8.83
N ARG A 573 30.26 -10.08 8.92
CA ARG A 573 30.69 -10.94 7.80
C ARG A 573 29.57 -11.23 6.80
N ASP A 574 28.31 -10.97 7.16
CA ASP A 574 27.12 -11.26 6.34
C ASP A 574 26.62 -10.01 5.57
N LYS A 575 27.49 -9.01 5.38
CA LYS A 575 27.15 -7.73 4.74
C LYS A 575 27.27 -7.79 3.22
N VAL A 576 26.23 -7.34 2.53
CA VAL A 576 26.25 -7.10 1.08
C VAL A 576 26.79 -5.69 0.84
N THR A 577 27.79 -5.57 -0.04
CA THR A 577 28.31 -4.25 -0.43
C THR A 577 28.05 -4.00 -1.91
N LEU A 578 27.61 -2.78 -2.22
CA LEU A 578 27.33 -2.30 -3.56
C LEU A 578 28.28 -1.13 -3.86
N THR A 579 29.05 -1.23 -4.94
CA THR A 579 29.98 -0.20 -5.37
C THR A 579 29.77 0.10 -6.86
N VAL A 580 29.90 1.37 -7.22
CA VAL A 580 29.67 1.84 -8.58
C VAL A 580 30.75 2.82 -8.99
N THR A 581 31.37 2.59 -10.15
CA THR A 581 32.48 3.40 -10.66
C THR A 581 32.32 3.68 -12.16
N PRO A 582 32.43 4.95 -12.61
CA PRO A 582 32.48 6.19 -11.82
C PRO A 582 31.10 6.59 -11.26
N SER A 583 31.08 7.42 -10.21
CA SER A 583 29.85 7.97 -9.60
C SER A 583 29.25 9.15 -10.37
N ALA A 584 29.99 9.72 -11.32
CA ALA A 584 29.52 10.75 -12.23
C ALA A 584 29.95 10.42 -13.67
N VAL A 585 29.02 10.54 -14.62
CA VAL A 585 29.21 10.09 -16.00
C VAL A 585 28.76 11.19 -16.96
N ASP A 586 29.65 11.53 -17.90
CA ASP A 586 29.29 12.35 -19.05
C ASP A 586 28.57 11.50 -20.10
N THR A 587 27.34 11.86 -20.43
CA THR A 587 26.52 11.16 -21.42
C THR A 587 26.85 11.53 -22.88
N GLY A 588 27.86 12.38 -23.10
CA GLY A 588 28.43 12.67 -24.41
C GLY A 588 29.38 11.60 -24.96
N GLY A 589 29.98 10.77 -24.10
CA GLY A 589 30.93 9.69 -24.47
C GLY A 589 30.33 8.27 -24.42
N ASP A 590 31.18 7.25 -24.20
CA ASP A 590 30.75 5.84 -24.09
C ASP A 590 29.81 5.61 -22.90
N GLY A 591 29.96 6.42 -21.84
CA GLY A 591 29.04 6.48 -20.70
C GLY A 591 28.92 5.18 -19.91
N LEU A 592 29.97 4.36 -19.89
CA LEU A 592 29.97 3.06 -19.21
C LEU A 592 30.17 3.21 -17.71
N VAL A 593 29.40 2.45 -16.95
CA VAL A 593 29.44 2.39 -15.48
C VAL A 593 29.69 0.95 -15.07
N SER A 594 30.73 0.73 -14.26
CA SER A 594 31.01 -0.57 -13.64
C SER A 594 30.25 -0.68 -12.32
N ILE A 595 29.43 -1.71 -12.20
CA ILE A 595 28.68 -2.04 -10.98
C ILE A 595 29.28 -3.30 -10.40
N SER A 596 29.64 -3.25 -9.12
CA SER A 596 30.23 -4.38 -8.39
C SER A 596 29.45 -4.64 -7.10
N VAL A 597 29.02 -5.90 -6.93
CA VAL A 597 28.32 -6.38 -5.74
C VAL A 597 29.13 -7.50 -5.10
N SER A 598 29.42 -7.37 -3.81
CA SER A 598 30.04 -8.43 -2.99
C SER A 598 29.00 -9.03 -2.05
N ALA A 599 28.84 -10.34 -2.12
CA ALA A 599 27.95 -11.13 -1.27
C ALA A 599 28.54 -12.55 -1.08
N ARG A 600 27.80 -13.47 -0.44
CA ARG A 600 28.25 -14.87 -0.37
C ARG A 600 28.37 -15.50 -1.77
N PRO A 601 29.27 -16.48 -1.96
CA PRO A 601 29.33 -17.26 -3.18
C PRO A 601 27.98 -17.89 -3.53
N ASN A 602 27.66 -17.97 -4.83
CA ASN A 602 26.43 -18.57 -5.32
C ASN A 602 25.13 -17.88 -4.83
N SER A 603 25.18 -16.60 -4.43
CA SER A 603 23.99 -15.80 -4.09
C SER A 603 23.29 -15.31 -5.34
N LEU A 604 21.96 -15.24 -5.32
CA LEU A 604 21.18 -14.52 -6.32
C LEU A 604 21.05 -13.05 -5.91
N ILE A 605 21.51 -12.14 -6.76
CA ILE A 605 21.54 -10.70 -6.54
C ILE A 605 20.41 -10.05 -7.33
N GLY A 606 19.55 -9.29 -6.65
CA GLY A 606 18.57 -8.41 -7.28
C GLY A 606 19.05 -6.97 -7.25
N VAL A 607 19.08 -6.29 -8.40
CA VAL A 607 19.52 -4.89 -8.53
C VAL A 607 18.38 -4.04 -9.07
N ALA A 608 18.17 -2.86 -8.46
CA ALA A 608 17.18 -1.89 -8.89
C ALA A 608 17.76 -0.46 -8.87
N SER A 609 17.49 0.33 -9.90
CA SER A 609 17.85 1.75 -9.97
C SER A 609 16.61 2.63 -9.99
N MET A 610 16.69 3.79 -9.35
CA MET A 610 15.63 4.78 -9.36
C MET A 610 16.17 6.18 -9.64
N ASP A 611 15.51 6.91 -10.54
CA ASP A 611 15.77 8.33 -10.79
C ASP A 611 15.37 9.17 -9.55
N SER A 612 16.17 10.16 -9.16
CA SER A 612 15.91 11.07 -8.04
C SER A 612 14.56 11.76 -8.17
N ALA A 613 14.15 12.16 -9.38
CA ALA A 613 12.84 12.77 -9.60
C ALA A 613 11.69 11.79 -9.33
N ASN A 614 11.87 10.49 -9.61
CA ASN A 614 10.87 9.48 -9.30
C ASN A 614 10.86 9.21 -7.78
N LEU A 615 12.04 9.14 -7.16
CA LEU A 615 12.21 8.94 -5.72
C LEU A 615 11.55 10.07 -4.92
N ALA A 616 11.67 11.32 -5.38
CA ALA A 616 11.04 12.48 -4.76
C ALA A 616 9.50 12.42 -4.78
N ILE A 617 8.90 11.77 -5.78
CA ILE A 617 7.44 11.66 -5.91
C ILE A 617 6.89 10.49 -5.08
N THR A 618 7.52 9.31 -5.15
CA THR A 618 6.97 8.08 -4.57
C THR A 618 7.51 7.76 -3.18
N GLY A 619 8.58 8.42 -2.77
CA GLY A 619 9.40 7.98 -1.63
C GLY A 619 9.98 6.57 -1.85
N ALA A 620 10.48 5.98 -0.76
CA ALA A 620 11.04 4.62 -0.75
C ALA A 620 9.99 3.51 -0.52
N GLN A 621 8.70 3.84 -0.47
CA GLN A 621 7.61 2.99 0.05
C GLN A 621 7.41 1.65 -0.70
N TYR A 622 7.86 1.55 -1.95
CA TYR A 622 7.63 0.40 -2.83
C TYR A 622 8.89 -0.46 -3.06
N ARG A 623 9.92 -0.25 -2.23
CA ARG A 623 11.19 -0.99 -2.28
C ARG A 623 11.39 -1.73 -0.97
N MET A 624 12.01 -2.90 -1.05
CA MET A 624 12.46 -3.61 0.14
C MET A 624 13.61 -2.84 0.80
N ASP A 625 13.40 -2.40 2.03
CA ASP A 625 14.45 -1.86 2.89
C ASP A 625 14.73 -2.80 4.09
N LYS A 626 15.87 -2.59 4.75
CA LYS A 626 16.27 -3.30 5.97
C LYS A 626 15.19 -3.17 7.06
N THR A 627 14.55 -2.02 7.15
CA THR A 627 13.47 -1.77 8.12
C THR A 627 12.25 -2.65 7.87
N ASP A 628 11.88 -2.90 6.61
CA ASP A 628 10.76 -3.78 6.26
C ASP A 628 11.06 -5.24 6.62
N ILE A 629 12.29 -5.71 6.41
CA ILE A 629 12.72 -7.06 6.81
C ILE A 629 12.64 -7.21 8.33
N ILE A 630 13.12 -6.23 9.10
CA ILE A 630 13.09 -6.28 10.58
C ILE A 630 11.65 -6.35 11.08
N LYS A 631 10.77 -5.47 10.59
CA LYS A 631 9.34 -5.47 10.95
C LYS A 631 8.66 -6.80 10.62
N GLU A 632 8.96 -7.35 9.45
CA GLU A 632 8.42 -8.64 9.03
C GLU A 632 8.92 -9.79 9.93
N LEU A 633 10.19 -9.80 10.34
CA LEU A 633 10.72 -10.77 11.30
C LEU A 633 10.10 -10.63 12.70
N GLU A 634 9.91 -9.41 13.18
CA GLU A 634 9.28 -9.14 14.48
C GLU A 634 7.84 -9.62 14.53
N SER A 635 7.11 -9.59 13.40
CA SER A 635 5.72 -10.08 13.33
C SER A 635 5.55 -11.57 13.62
N TYR A 636 6.63 -12.36 13.64
CA TYR A 636 6.59 -13.77 14.06
C TYR A 636 6.62 -13.94 15.58
N ASP A 637 7.09 -12.94 16.34
CA ASP A 637 7.11 -12.95 17.81
C ASP A 637 5.69 -12.65 18.36
N PRO A 638 5.02 -13.62 19.00
CA PRO A 638 3.68 -13.44 19.54
C PRO A 638 3.64 -12.68 20.87
N GLY A 639 4.78 -12.50 21.52
CA GLY A 639 4.79 -11.94 22.87
C GLY A 639 4.50 -10.44 22.86
N GLN A 640 3.83 -9.94 23.89
CA GLN A 640 3.56 -8.51 24.03
C GLN A 640 4.81 -7.77 24.52
N THR A 641 5.02 -6.53 24.06
CA THR A 641 6.01 -5.63 24.66
C THR A 641 5.34 -4.81 25.77
N PRO A 642 6.04 -4.55 26.88
CA PRO A 642 5.68 -3.52 27.89
C PRO A 642 5.28 -2.18 27.25
N TRP A 643 6.01 -1.81 26.19
CA TRP A 643 5.71 -0.65 25.37
C TRP A 643 4.66 -1.03 24.34
N GLY A 644 3.39 -0.79 24.66
CA GLY A 644 2.34 -0.72 23.66
C GLY A 644 2.81 0.20 22.54
N THR A 645 2.80 -0.30 21.30
CA THR A 645 3.17 0.47 20.12
C THR A 645 2.18 1.61 19.94
N VAL A 646 2.46 2.77 20.54
CA VAL A 646 1.91 4.04 20.08
C VAL A 646 2.60 4.33 18.76
N GLY A 647 2.03 3.83 17.67
CA GLY A 647 2.33 4.27 16.30
C GLY A 647 3.07 3.28 15.41
N SER A 648 2.38 2.26 14.89
CA SER A 648 2.42 1.93 13.45
C SER A 648 1.36 0.87 13.14
N SER A 649 0.08 1.27 13.14
CA SER A 649 -0.96 0.43 12.54
C SER A 649 -0.82 0.52 11.02
N SER A 650 -0.42 -0.59 10.42
CA SER A 650 -0.63 -0.87 9.01
C SER A 650 -2.14 -0.81 8.69
N HIS A 651 -2.43 -0.05 7.65
CA HIS A 651 -3.67 0.11 6.90
C HIS A 651 -4.77 -0.94 7.16
N GLY A 652 -5.73 -0.56 8.01
CA GLY A 652 -7.05 -1.16 8.10
C GLY A 652 -7.97 -0.22 8.88
N ARG A 653 -8.97 0.37 8.22
CA ARG A 653 -10.00 1.22 8.85
C ARG A 653 -10.77 0.41 9.90
N ARG A 654 -10.25 0.34 11.12
CA ARG A 654 -11.06 0.05 12.32
C ARG A 654 -11.31 1.37 13.05
N SER A 655 -12.60 1.60 13.28
CA SER A 655 -13.23 2.73 13.94
C SER A 655 -12.41 3.32 15.10
N ARG A 656 -12.15 4.64 15.02
CA ARG A 656 -11.52 5.47 16.06
C ARG A 656 -12.31 5.53 17.39
N ARG A 657 -13.50 4.90 17.50
CA ARG A 657 -14.27 4.84 18.76
C ARG A 657 -13.81 3.76 19.75
N ALA A 658 -12.89 2.87 19.38
CA ALA A 658 -12.37 1.83 20.28
C ALA A 658 -11.18 2.27 21.15
N LEU A 659 -10.62 3.47 20.96
CA LEU A 659 -9.38 3.92 21.61
C LEU A 659 -9.57 4.59 22.98
N ARG A 660 -10.76 4.58 23.57
CA ARG A 660 -11.02 5.19 24.89
C ARG A 660 -11.35 4.20 26.02
N THR A 661 -11.38 2.89 25.75
CA THR A 661 -11.71 1.86 26.75
C THR A 661 -10.60 0.83 27.02
N GLU A 662 -9.39 1.02 26.50
CA GLU A 662 -8.23 0.17 26.83
C GLU A 662 -7.23 0.89 27.75
N MET A 663 -7.70 1.41 28.89
CA MET A 663 -6.81 1.77 30.01
C MET A 663 -7.02 0.75 31.13
N LEU A 664 -5.90 0.18 31.59
CA LEU A 664 -5.71 -0.81 32.67
C LEU A 664 -5.39 -2.25 32.21
N TRP A 665 -4.30 -2.42 31.45
CA TRP A 665 -3.49 -3.64 31.53
C TRP A 665 -2.21 -3.31 32.29
N TYR A 666 -1.96 -3.99 33.41
CA TYR A 666 -0.69 -3.94 34.12
C TYR A 666 0.28 -4.90 33.41
N GLY A 667 1.51 -4.46 33.10
CA GLY A 667 2.58 -5.37 32.65
C GLY A 667 2.89 -6.46 33.69
N THR A 668 3.79 -7.40 33.37
CA THR A 668 4.06 -8.67 34.10
C THR A 668 4.03 -8.52 35.64
N ALA A 669 2.87 -8.71 36.25
CA ALA A 669 2.67 -8.53 37.69
C ALA A 669 2.79 -9.86 38.42
N THR A 670 2.44 -10.97 37.75
CA THR A 670 2.44 -12.32 38.31
C THR A 670 3.29 -13.28 37.49
N ALA A 671 3.63 -14.45 38.07
CA ALA A 671 4.34 -15.50 37.34
C ALA A 671 3.57 -15.97 36.10
N HIS A 672 2.22 -16.03 36.15
CA HIS A 672 1.40 -16.37 35.00
C HIS A 672 1.57 -15.37 33.84
N ASP A 673 1.59 -14.07 34.14
CA ASP A 673 1.74 -13.02 33.14
C ASP A 673 3.10 -13.09 32.43
N VAL A 674 4.16 -13.53 33.12
CA VAL A 674 5.49 -13.73 32.53
C VAL A 674 5.40 -14.73 31.37
N PHE A 675 4.81 -15.90 31.60
CA PHE A 675 4.63 -16.93 30.58
C PHE A 675 3.67 -16.47 29.47
N GLN A 676 2.54 -15.85 29.84
CA GLN A 676 1.54 -15.38 28.88
C GLN A 676 2.09 -14.29 27.96
N ASN A 677 2.80 -13.30 28.51
CA ASN A 677 3.39 -12.18 27.76
C ASN A 677 4.61 -12.62 26.94
N ALA A 678 5.30 -13.68 27.34
CA ALA A 678 6.32 -14.34 26.52
C ALA A 678 5.72 -15.10 25.31
N GLY A 679 4.39 -15.27 25.26
CA GLY A 679 3.69 -15.93 24.16
C GLY A 679 3.76 -17.46 24.21
N VAL A 680 3.97 -18.02 25.40
CA VAL A 680 4.03 -19.47 25.63
C VAL A 680 2.84 -19.96 26.45
N VAL A 681 2.55 -21.24 26.30
CA VAL A 681 1.68 -22.00 27.19
C VAL A 681 2.55 -22.75 28.19
N MET A 682 2.16 -22.70 29.45
CA MET A 682 2.83 -23.36 30.55
C MET A 682 1.90 -24.42 31.16
N MET A 683 2.37 -25.67 31.23
CA MET A 683 1.65 -26.78 31.86
C MET A 683 2.50 -27.32 33.02
N THR A 684 1.96 -27.30 34.23
CA THR A 684 2.69 -27.71 35.43
C THR A 684 1.72 -28.11 36.54
N ASN A 685 2.19 -28.91 37.51
CA ASN A 685 1.53 -29.10 38.81
C ASN A 685 2.05 -28.11 39.88
N ALA A 686 3.03 -27.26 39.56
CA ALA A 686 3.47 -26.18 40.42
C ALA A 686 2.37 -25.12 40.57
N ARG A 687 2.38 -24.41 41.70
CA ARG A 687 1.51 -23.26 41.93
C ARG A 687 2.07 -22.05 41.17
N VAL A 688 1.51 -21.78 39.99
CA VAL A 688 1.76 -20.55 39.22
C VAL A 688 0.75 -19.50 39.65
N TYR A 689 1.22 -18.43 40.33
CA TYR A 689 0.33 -17.38 40.78
C TYR A 689 -0.22 -16.54 39.62
N ARG A 690 -1.52 -16.24 39.71
CA ARG A 690 -2.28 -15.38 38.80
C ARG A 690 -3.20 -14.51 39.64
N GLU A 691 -3.31 -13.24 39.31
CA GLU A 691 -4.29 -12.33 39.89
C GLU A 691 -5.27 -11.95 38.79
N ASP A 692 -6.53 -12.36 38.93
CA ASP A 692 -7.58 -11.85 38.05
C ASP A 692 -7.99 -10.47 38.56
N PRO A 693 -7.81 -9.39 37.78
CA PRO A 693 -8.27 -8.08 38.20
C PRO A 693 -9.79 -8.15 38.37
N ILE A 694 -10.25 -8.02 39.62
CA ILE A 694 -11.67 -7.85 39.91
C ILE A 694 -12.12 -6.62 39.12
N GLY A 695 -13.05 -6.81 38.18
CA GLY A 695 -13.54 -5.76 37.30
C GLY A 695 -13.87 -4.50 38.10
N SER A 696 -13.04 -3.46 37.94
CA SER A 696 -13.32 -2.15 38.49
C SER A 696 -14.50 -1.59 37.71
N GLY A 697 -15.70 -1.83 38.23
CA GLY A 697 -16.89 -1.09 37.81
C GLY A 697 -16.60 0.39 37.94
N SER A 698 -16.48 1.07 36.81
CA SER A 698 -16.29 2.51 36.74
C SER A 698 -17.49 3.21 37.38
N TYR A 699 -17.32 3.59 38.64
CA TYR A 699 -18.14 4.58 39.34
C TYR A 699 -17.95 5.92 38.63
N PHE A 700 -18.83 6.26 37.70
CA PHE A 700 -19.01 7.65 37.26
C PHE A 700 -19.98 8.33 38.24
N PRO A 701 -19.60 9.41 38.94
CA PRO A 701 -20.55 10.21 39.72
C PRO A 701 -21.53 10.91 38.76
N GLY A 702 -22.79 10.93 39.17
CA GLY A 702 -23.95 11.25 38.34
C GLY A 702 -23.93 12.58 37.60
N HIS A 703 -24.51 12.55 36.39
CA HIS A 703 -25.40 13.60 35.94
C HIS A 703 -26.85 13.08 36.05
N GLY A 704 -27.68 13.83 36.77
CA GLY A 704 -29.09 13.50 37.02
C GLY A 704 -29.99 13.65 35.78
N PRO A 705 -31.23 13.13 35.86
CA PRO A 705 -32.12 12.94 34.73
C PRO A 705 -32.99 14.17 34.47
N ILE A 706 -33.16 14.55 33.20
CA ILE A 706 -34.34 15.29 32.72
C ILE A 706 -34.79 14.67 31.39
N ASP A 707 -35.87 13.91 31.54
CA ASP A 707 -37.05 13.79 30.67
C ASP A 707 -36.92 13.30 29.22
N GLY A 708 -37.17 12.00 29.05
CA GLY A 708 -38.45 11.55 28.52
C GLY A 708 -38.74 11.79 27.04
N ARG A 709 -38.41 10.80 26.20
CA ARG A 709 -39.38 10.08 25.34
C ARG A 709 -38.71 8.91 24.62
N GLY A 710 -39.39 7.76 24.64
CA GLY A 710 -38.92 6.49 24.10
C GLY A 710 -38.68 6.52 22.59
N TRP A 711 -37.67 5.76 22.17
CA TRP A 711 -37.41 5.39 20.79
C TRP A 711 -38.11 4.07 20.47
N ASP A 712 -38.98 4.11 19.48
CA ASP A 712 -39.59 2.97 18.80
C ASP A 712 -38.80 2.73 17.48
N PRO A 713 -38.31 1.52 17.15
CA PRO A 713 -37.33 1.34 16.06
C PRO A 713 -37.89 1.32 14.63
N GLU A 714 -39.19 1.50 14.39
CA GLU A 714 -39.78 1.14 13.08
C GLU A 714 -40.29 2.30 12.19
N ASN A 715 -40.00 3.57 12.48
CA ASN A 715 -40.37 4.66 11.54
C ASN A 715 -39.33 5.80 11.48
N LEU A 716 -38.47 5.79 10.46
CA LEU A 716 -37.69 6.96 10.03
C LEU A 716 -37.78 7.14 8.49
N PRO A 717 -38.17 8.32 7.99
CA PRO A 717 -38.10 8.69 6.58
C PRO A 717 -36.67 9.05 6.13
N PRO A 718 -36.37 8.98 4.82
CA PRO A 718 -35.03 9.22 4.28
C PRO A 718 -34.57 10.68 4.47
N ALA A 719 -33.35 10.83 4.98
CA ALA A 719 -32.73 12.11 5.30
C ALA A 719 -32.41 12.93 4.04
N HIS A 720 -33.08 14.08 3.90
CA HIS A 720 -32.66 15.20 3.07
C HIS A 720 -31.58 16.03 3.77
N ASN A 721 -30.63 16.52 2.97
CA ASN A 721 -29.53 17.39 3.33
C ASN A 721 -29.94 18.60 4.19
N GLY A 722 -29.14 18.87 5.23
CA GLY A 722 -29.21 20.05 6.08
C GLY A 722 -28.63 21.33 5.45
N PRO A 723 -28.68 22.47 6.18
CA PRO A 723 -29.03 23.76 5.62
C PRO A 723 -27.90 24.82 5.68
N PHE A 724 -27.85 25.73 4.71
CA PHE A 724 -27.34 27.08 4.91
C PHE A 724 -28.38 28.10 4.48
N GLY A 725 -28.58 29.10 5.34
CA GLY A 725 -29.65 30.07 5.31
C GLY A 725 -29.54 31.12 4.20
N ARG A 726 -30.74 31.53 3.80
CA ARG A 726 -31.16 32.60 2.88
C ARG A 726 -30.35 33.91 2.93
N VAL A 727 -30.08 34.43 1.74
CA VAL A 727 -30.10 35.87 1.40
C VAL A 727 -31.22 36.05 0.34
N PRO A 728 -32.01 37.13 0.34
CA PRO A 728 -33.36 37.13 -0.23
C PRO A 728 -33.39 37.30 -1.75
N GLN A 729 -34.17 36.46 -2.44
CA GLN A 729 -34.54 36.62 -3.85
C GLN A 729 -35.60 37.72 -4.00
N LEU A 730 -35.25 38.80 -4.68
CA LEU A 730 -36.19 39.73 -5.28
C LEU A 730 -36.74 39.09 -6.57
N HIS A 731 -38.06 38.91 -6.67
CA HIS A 731 -38.74 38.50 -7.89
C HIS A 731 -38.93 39.70 -8.81
N LEU A 732 -38.61 39.58 -10.10
CA LEU A 732 -39.28 40.31 -11.18
C LEU A 732 -39.51 39.38 -12.39
N PRO A 733 -40.64 39.52 -13.11
CA PRO A 733 -41.23 38.49 -13.94
C PRO A 733 -40.89 38.63 -15.43
N GLY A 734 -41.30 37.62 -16.20
CA GLY A 734 -40.86 37.32 -17.56
C GLY A 734 -41.00 38.43 -18.61
N ALA A 735 -40.27 38.24 -19.71
CA ALA A 735 -40.50 38.94 -20.96
C ALA A 735 -40.31 38.00 -22.14
N ASN A 736 -41.29 38.06 -23.05
CA ASN A 736 -41.43 37.30 -24.28
C ASN A 736 -40.29 37.57 -25.27
N THR A 737 -39.97 36.54 -26.04
CA THR A 737 -39.06 36.57 -27.19
C THR A 737 -39.81 36.99 -28.47
N LEU A 738 -39.46 38.15 -29.00
CA LEU A 738 -39.59 38.46 -30.43
C LEU A 738 -38.20 38.88 -30.92
N ARG A 739 -37.70 38.18 -31.94
CA ARG A 739 -36.45 38.50 -32.63
C ARG A 739 -36.58 39.83 -33.38
N PRO A 740 -35.49 40.59 -33.44
CA PRO A 740 -34.94 40.91 -34.76
C PRO A 740 -33.41 40.79 -34.80
N ASP A 741 -32.95 40.01 -35.78
CA ASP A 741 -31.88 40.31 -36.72
C ASP A 741 -31.43 41.79 -36.71
N LEU A 742 -30.12 41.99 -36.53
CA LEU A 742 -29.36 43.25 -36.35
C LEU A 742 -29.20 43.71 -34.88
N GLY A 743 -28.21 43.12 -34.19
CA GLY A 743 -27.68 43.68 -32.94
C GLY A 743 -26.59 44.75 -33.20
N PRO A 744 -26.47 45.78 -32.34
CA PRO A 744 -25.32 46.68 -32.34
C PRO A 744 -24.07 45.92 -31.89
N GLY A 745 -22.89 46.38 -32.34
CA GLY A 745 -21.61 45.73 -32.10
C GLY A 745 -21.36 45.41 -30.62
N LEU A 746 -20.88 44.19 -30.36
CA LEU A 746 -20.30 43.84 -29.07
C LEU A 746 -19.08 44.73 -28.82
N GLU A 747 -19.09 45.49 -27.72
CA GLU A 747 -17.85 46.00 -27.15
C GLU A 747 -16.98 44.80 -26.78
N TYR A 748 -15.87 44.66 -27.50
CA TYR A 748 -14.78 43.78 -27.08
C TYR A 748 -14.18 44.36 -25.80
N SER A 749 -14.57 43.79 -24.65
CA SER A 749 -13.80 43.98 -23.42
C SER A 749 -12.54 43.13 -23.54
N ALA A 750 -11.42 43.78 -23.87
CA ALA A 750 -10.12 43.15 -23.74
C ALA A 750 -9.95 42.68 -22.28
N PRO A 751 -9.41 41.48 -22.03
CA PRO A 751 -9.04 41.10 -20.67
C PRO A 751 -8.19 42.22 -20.06
N PRO A 752 -8.49 42.69 -18.84
CA PRO A 752 -7.69 43.73 -18.23
C PRO A 752 -6.25 43.23 -18.20
N ARG A 753 -5.33 43.99 -18.81
CA ARG A 753 -3.90 43.74 -18.63
C ARG A 753 -3.65 43.61 -17.13
N PRO A 754 -2.88 42.61 -16.67
CA PRO A 754 -2.51 42.55 -15.27
C PRO A 754 -1.88 43.91 -14.91
N PRO A 755 -2.31 44.55 -13.80
CA PRO A 755 -1.69 45.78 -13.37
C PRO A 755 -0.20 45.53 -13.13
N LEU A 756 0.62 46.42 -13.70
CA LEU A 756 2.04 46.51 -13.41
C LEU A 756 2.24 46.51 -11.89
N ALA A 757 2.97 45.50 -11.39
CA ALA A 757 3.62 45.41 -10.09
C ALA A 757 2.80 45.86 -8.85
N GLY A 758 2.19 44.90 -8.16
CA GLY A 758 1.75 45.03 -6.77
C GLY A 758 1.96 43.73 -5.99
N PRO A 759 2.17 43.78 -4.66
CA PRO A 759 2.61 42.64 -3.83
C PRO A 759 1.57 41.52 -3.62
N TYR A 760 0.41 41.58 -4.28
CA TYR A 760 -0.72 40.66 -4.06
C TYR A 760 -1.26 40.02 -5.35
N ALA A 761 -0.48 39.96 -6.43
CA ALA A 761 -0.93 39.47 -7.74
C ALA A 761 -1.20 37.94 -7.83
N PHE A 762 -1.16 37.18 -6.74
CA PHE A 762 -1.34 35.72 -6.73
C PHE A 762 -2.32 35.22 -5.64
N SER A 763 -3.41 35.95 -5.38
CA SER A 763 -4.42 35.51 -4.39
C SER A 763 -5.42 34.46 -4.90
N PHE A 764 -5.30 33.98 -6.14
CA PHE A 764 -6.15 32.91 -6.67
C PHE A 764 -5.30 31.69 -7.06
N PHE A 765 -4.90 30.92 -6.05
CA PHE A 765 -4.57 29.53 -6.28
C PHE A 765 -5.87 28.72 -6.27
N PRO A 766 -6.10 27.82 -7.24
CA PRO A 766 -7.25 26.94 -7.17
C PRO A 766 -7.21 26.17 -5.84
N PRO A 767 -8.36 25.95 -5.16
CA PRO A 767 -8.39 25.07 -3.99
C PRO A 767 -7.74 23.73 -4.37
N PRO A 768 -6.99 23.09 -3.44
CA PRO A 768 -6.41 21.79 -3.72
C PRO A 768 -7.53 20.87 -4.23
N PRO A 769 -7.33 20.12 -5.32
CA PRO A 769 -8.36 19.23 -5.82
C PRO A 769 -8.67 18.22 -4.71
N ASP A 770 -9.82 18.41 -4.06
CA ASP A 770 -10.35 17.44 -3.12
C ASP A 770 -10.57 16.14 -3.89
N ASN A 771 -9.69 15.18 -3.58
CA ASN A 771 -9.55 13.85 -4.16
C ASN A 771 -8.93 13.75 -5.57
N LYS A 772 -7.60 13.59 -5.54
CA LYS A 772 -6.67 13.09 -6.58
C LYS A 772 -6.22 14.14 -7.60
N PRO A 773 -4.93 14.55 -7.60
CA PRO A 773 -4.43 15.52 -8.56
C PRO A 773 -4.47 14.92 -9.98
N ARG A 774 -5.23 15.57 -10.87
CA ARG A 774 -5.11 15.35 -12.32
C ARG A 774 -4.27 16.47 -12.88
N VAL A 775 -3.02 16.17 -13.19
CA VAL A 775 -2.14 17.12 -13.88
C VAL A 775 -1.79 16.52 -15.22
N PHE A 776 -2.38 17.07 -16.29
CA PHE A 776 -2.14 16.64 -17.66
C PHE A 776 -0.69 16.92 -18.07
N LEU A 777 -0.07 15.96 -18.76
CA LEU A 777 1.30 16.04 -19.26
C LEU A 777 1.38 15.98 -20.77
N SER A 778 2.44 16.62 -21.28
CA SER A 778 2.95 16.53 -22.65
C SER A 778 4.24 15.69 -22.80
N THR A 779 4.73 15.00 -21.76
CA THR A 779 5.97 14.19 -21.84
C THR A 779 5.93 12.88 -21.03
N SER A 780 6.16 11.73 -21.66
CA SER A 780 6.21 10.39 -21.02
C SER A 780 7.34 10.24 -19.98
N MET A 781 7.14 9.40 -18.96
CA MET A 781 8.19 8.95 -18.04
C MET A 781 9.28 8.17 -18.80
N ASN A 782 10.52 8.26 -18.32
CA ASN A 782 11.63 7.52 -18.93
C ASN A 782 11.72 6.09 -18.38
N PRO A 783 12.14 5.13 -19.22
CA PRO A 783 12.24 3.73 -18.81
C PRO A 783 13.27 3.55 -17.69
N THR A 784 12.99 2.63 -16.78
CA THR A 784 13.90 2.27 -15.68
C THR A 784 15.22 1.72 -16.21
N TRP A 785 16.34 2.22 -15.66
CA TRP A 785 17.68 1.86 -16.10
C TRP A 785 18.06 0.43 -15.73
N LEU A 786 17.96 0.05 -14.45
CA LEU A 786 18.29 -1.27 -13.91
C LEU A 786 17.12 -1.84 -13.12
N PHE A 787 16.68 -3.03 -13.51
CA PHE A 787 15.79 -3.89 -12.73
C PHE A 787 16.06 -5.34 -13.15
N THR A 788 17.14 -5.93 -12.61
CA THR A 788 17.68 -7.22 -13.08
C THR A 788 18.08 -8.12 -11.93
N HIS A 789 18.26 -9.41 -12.23
CA HIS A 789 18.82 -10.39 -11.30
C HIS A 789 20.04 -11.07 -11.93
N ARG A 790 21.06 -11.36 -11.12
CA ARG A 790 22.30 -12.02 -11.53
C ARG A 790 22.81 -12.92 -10.41
N GLN A 791 23.62 -13.92 -10.73
CA GLN A 791 24.14 -14.86 -9.73
C GLN A 791 25.64 -14.62 -9.50
N THR A 792 26.10 -14.66 -8.24
CA THR A 792 27.52 -14.51 -7.92
C THR A 792 28.30 -15.79 -8.22
N GLY A 793 29.58 -15.63 -8.60
CA GLY A 793 30.51 -16.73 -8.79
C GLY A 793 31.02 -17.31 -7.47
N LEU A 794 31.99 -18.22 -7.55
CA LEU A 794 32.61 -18.89 -6.39
C LEU A 794 33.38 -17.93 -5.46
N ASN A 795 33.80 -16.77 -5.96
CA ASN A 795 34.49 -15.74 -5.19
C ASN A 795 33.54 -14.76 -4.47
N GLY A 796 32.21 -14.88 -4.66
CA GLY A 796 31.23 -13.99 -4.04
C GLY A 796 31.16 -12.57 -4.61
N ILE A 797 31.98 -12.24 -5.62
CA ILE A 797 32.04 -10.91 -6.22
C ILE A 797 31.48 -10.97 -7.64
N LEU A 798 30.55 -10.07 -7.95
CA LEU A 798 29.96 -9.91 -9.27
C LEU A 798 30.19 -8.49 -9.78
N THR A 799 30.90 -8.36 -10.91
CA THR A 799 31.16 -7.08 -11.57
C THR A 799 30.71 -7.12 -13.02
N TRP A 800 29.98 -6.10 -13.47
CA TRP A 800 29.60 -5.92 -14.87
C TRP A 800 29.52 -4.44 -15.25
N GLN A 801 29.53 -4.16 -16.56
CA GLN A 801 29.40 -2.80 -17.09
C GLN A 801 28.01 -2.59 -17.69
N GLU A 802 27.44 -1.42 -17.44
CA GLU A 802 26.19 -0.96 -18.03
C GLU A 802 26.35 0.43 -18.62
N LYS A 803 25.64 0.71 -19.71
CA LYS A 803 25.61 2.04 -20.30
C LYS A 803 24.68 2.95 -19.50
N ALA A 804 25.19 4.08 -19.05
CA ALA A 804 24.40 5.07 -18.32
C ALA A 804 23.27 5.64 -19.21
N PRO A 805 22.11 5.99 -18.63
CA PRO A 805 21.03 6.59 -19.39
C PRO A 805 21.45 7.94 -19.97
N LYS A 806 20.96 8.26 -21.19
CA LYS A 806 21.21 9.58 -21.81
C LYS A 806 20.54 10.74 -21.06
N GLN A 807 19.51 10.45 -20.26
CA GLN A 807 18.83 11.48 -19.47
C GLN A 807 19.74 11.97 -18.35
N LEU A 808 19.84 13.29 -18.22
CA LEU A 808 20.55 13.98 -17.15
C LEU A 808 19.75 13.90 -15.84
N SER A 809 20.22 13.07 -14.91
CA SER A 809 19.62 12.93 -13.59
C SER A 809 20.58 12.24 -12.60
N ARG A 810 20.12 12.05 -11.37
CA ARG A 810 20.79 11.25 -10.35
C ARG A 810 20.05 9.93 -10.17
N TYR A 811 20.75 8.81 -10.30
CA TYR A 811 20.20 7.47 -10.16
C TYR A 811 20.69 6.84 -8.85
N THR A 812 19.76 6.36 -8.04
CA THR A 812 20.02 5.64 -6.79
C THR A 812 19.84 4.15 -7.03
N ILE A 813 20.92 3.37 -6.86
CA ILE A 813 20.96 1.93 -7.08
C ILE A 813 20.94 1.23 -5.72
N THR A 814 20.06 0.25 -5.55
CA THR A 814 20.09 -0.70 -4.42
C THR A 814 20.29 -2.11 -4.92
N ALA A 815 20.76 -2.97 -4.01
CA ALA A 815 20.89 -4.39 -4.25
C ALA A 815 20.47 -5.19 -3.02
N PHE A 816 19.90 -6.37 -3.25
CA PHE A 816 19.76 -7.43 -2.26
C PHE A 816 20.44 -8.69 -2.74
N ALA A 817 20.82 -9.57 -1.82
CA ALA A 817 21.33 -10.90 -2.10
C ALA A 817 20.49 -11.96 -1.37
N ILE A 818 20.30 -13.12 -1.99
CA ILE A 818 19.66 -14.27 -1.37
C ILE A 818 20.49 -15.54 -1.62
N ASP A 819 20.80 -16.25 -0.55
CA ASP A 819 21.52 -17.52 -0.57
C ASP A 819 20.85 -18.56 0.37
N ASP A 820 21.25 -19.82 0.23
CA ASP A 820 20.62 -20.93 0.97
C ASP A 820 21.01 -20.97 2.47
N PHE A 821 22.06 -20.24 2.88
CA PHE A 821 22.60 -20.27 4.24
C PHE A 821 22.22 -19.05 5.08
N ASP A 822 22.55 -17.83 4.65
CA ASP A 822 22.21 -16.59 5.37
C ASP A 822 20.85 -16.03 4.97
N GLY A 823 20.36 -16.41 3.79
CA GLY A 823 19.06 -15.99 3.30
C GLY A 823 19.10 -14.58 2.70
N LEU A 824 17.96 -13.88 2.80
CA LEU A 824 17.80 -12.54 2.29
C LEU A 824 18.64 -11.53 3.10
N THR A 825 19.44 -10.76 2.36
CA THR A 825 20.30 -9.68 2.86
C THR A 825 20.18 -8.47 1.93
N ILE A 826 20.19 -7.25 2.48
CA ILE A 826 20.11 -6.00 1.71
C ILE A 826 21.44 -5.24 1.88
N ALA A 827 21.88 -4.55 0.83
CA ALA A 827 23.06 -3.68 0.89
C ALA A 827 22.86 -2.53 1.88
N GLU A 828 23.85 -2.25 2.73
CA GLU A 828 23.73 -1.24 3.81
C GLU A 828 23.53 0.19 3.29
N SER A 829 24.15 0.51 2.15
CA SER A 829 24.08 1.85 1.56
C SER A 829 23.76 1.75 0.08
N PRO A 830 22.80 2.56 -0.43
CA PRO A 830 22.58 2.68 -1.86
C PRO A 830 23.77 3.36 -2.53
N ALA A 831 24.05 2.98 -3.79
CA ALA A 831 25.03 3.65 -4.61
C ALA A 831 24.36 4.73 -5.47
N VAL A 832 25.06 5.84 -5.72
CA VAL A 832 24.52 6.98 -6.47
C VAL A 832 25.35 7.23 -7.72
N VAL A 833 24.69 7.32 -8.87
CA VAL A 833 25.29 7.67 -10.17
C VAL A 833 24.66 8.93 -10.70
N THR A 834 25.46 9.95 -11.01
CA THR A 834 24.97 11.21 -11.58
C THR A 834 25.33 11.28 -13.06
N THR A 835 24.32 11.36 -13.93
CA THR A 835 24.52 11.62 -15.36
C THR A 835 24.44 13.12 -15.62
N TYR A 836 25.43 13.65 -16.32
CA TYR A 836 25.48 15.08 -16.65
C TYR A 836 26.03 15.29 -18.06
N ARG A 837 25.87 16.52 -18.56
CA ARG A 837 26.54 17.03 -19.76
C ARG A 837 27.07 18.42 -19.46
N PRO A 838 28.35 18.71 -19.76
CA PRO A 838 28.91 20.05 -19.55
C PRO A 838 28.32 21.09 -20.52
N PHE A 839 28.01 20.68 -21.76
CA PHE A 839 27.45 21.52 -22.80
C PHE A 839 26.57 20.67 -23.71
N TYR A 840 25.35 21.13 -24.05
CA TYR A 840 24.43 20.38 -24.91
C TYR A 840 23.37 21.28 -25.56
N VAL A 841 22.68 20.76 -26.58
CA VAL A 841 21.56 21.42 -27.26
C VAL A 841 20.29 20.60 -27.11
N SER A 842 19.17 21.26 -26.83
CA SER A 842 17.84 20.65 -26.81
C SER A 842 16.99 21.26 -27.92
N VAL A 843 16.42 20.40 -28.77
CA VAL A 843 15.61 20.82 -29.92
C VAL A 843 14.14 20.50 -29.66
N ARG A 844 13.27 21.48 -29.85
CA ARG A 844 11.82 21.31 -29.78
C ARG A 844 11.21 21.48 -31.16
N VAL A 845 10.43 20.48 -31.54
CA VAL A 845 9.69 20.42 -32.80
C VAL A 845 8.28 19.90 -32.56
N PRO A 846 7.28 20.30 -33.37
CA PRO A 846 5.96 19.70 -33.33
C PRO A 846 5.99 18.24 -33.83
N SER A 847 4.95 17.47 -33.51
CA SER A 847 4.83 16.08 -33.95
C SER A 847 4.61 15.92 -35.46
N SER A 848 3.91 16.88 -36.08
CA SER A 848 3.74 16.96 -37.53
C SER A 848 3.60 18.39 -38.01
N VAL A 849 3.93 18.63 -39.27
CA VAL A 849 3.81 19.92 -39.98
C VAL A 849 3.19 19.70 -41.36
N MET A 850 2.51 20.70 -41.91
CA MET A 850 2.07 20.63 -43.30
C MET A 850 3.20 21.05 -44.25
N ARG A 851 3.24 20.47 -45.45
CA ARG A 851 4.15 20.90 -46.52
C ARG A 851 3.89 22.36 -46.87
N GLY A 852 4.95 23.15 -47.04
CA GLY A 852 4.87 24.57 -47.37
C GLY A 852 4.61 25.53 -46.19
N GLU A 853 4.25 25.04 -45.00
CA GLU A 853 4.13 25.88 -43.82
C GLU A 853 5.49 26.20 -43.18
N ALA A 854 5.68 27.45 -42.76
CA ALA A 854 6.88 27.85 -42.03
C ALA A 854 6.76 27.46 -40.54
N VAL A 855 7.69 26.63 -40.05
CA VAL A 855 7.74 26.19 -38.66
C VAL A 855 9.01 26.68 -37.97
N ALA A 856 8.88 27.12 -36.73
CA ALA A 856 10.01 27.47 -35.87
C ALA A 856 10.57 26.22 -35.17
N VAL A 857 11.78 25.82 -35.52
CA VAL A 857 12.56 24.84 -34.75
C VAL A 857 13.29 25.57 -33.63
N GLU A 858 12.84 25.40 -32.40
CA GLU A 858 13.45 26.01 -31.22
C GLU A 858 14.60 25.13 -30.72
N ALA A 859 15.83 25.64 -30.79
CA ALA A 859 17.03 25.02 -30.24
C ALA A 859 17.50 25.81 -29.02
N VAL A 860 17.58 25.17 -27.85
CA VAL A 860 18.09 25.78 -26.63
C VAL A 860 19.46 25.21 -26.33
N VAL A 861 20.48 26.07 -26.29
CA VAL A 861 21.85 25.69 -25.93
C VAL A 861 22.04 25.87 -24.43
N PHE A 862 22.61 24.86 -23.78
CA PHE A 862 22.91 24.86 -22.36
C PHE A 862 24.42 24.83 -22.14
N ASN A 863 24.90 25.73 -21.27
CA ASN A 863 26.30 25.78 -20.84
C ASN A 863 26.38 25.61 -19.31
N HIS A 864 26.90 24.46 -18.87
CA HIS A 864 27.13 24.16 -17.46
C HIS A 864 28.60 24.29 -17.03
N VAL A 865 29.48 24.71 -17.93
CA VAL A 865 30.88 25.03 -17.62
C VAL A 865 30.94 26.41 -16.95
N PRO A 866 31.88 26.67 -16.01
CA PRO A 866 31.94 27.95 -15.30
C PRO A 866 32.12 29.17 -16.21
N ASP A 867 32.82 29.01 -17.32
CA ASP A 867 33.15 30.10 -18.24
C ASP A 867 32.02 30.40 -19.23
N ASN A 868 31.93 31.66 -19.65
CA ASN A 868 31.05 32.08 -20.75
C ASN A 868 31.57 31.47 -22.05
N MET A 869 30.67 30.90 -22.86
CA MET A 869 31.01 30.23 -24.10
C MET A 869 30.29 30.85 -25.28
N THR A 870 31.02 31.01 -26.38
CA THR A 870 30.44 31.40 -27.66
C THR A 870 30.16 30.11 -28.45
N ALA A 871 28.89 29.77 -28.60
CA ALA A 871 28.43 28.58 -29.31
C ALA A 871 27.96 28.92 -30.73
N THR A 872 28.44 28.18 -31.72
CA THR A 872 27.89 28.20 -33.09
C THR A 872 26.90 27.06 -33.22
N VAL A 873 25.62 27.40 -33.43
CA VAL A 873 24.54 26.44 -33.61
C VAL A 873 24.16 26.38 -35.08
N THR A 874 24.19 25.19 -35.64
CA THR A 874 23.96 24.91 -37.05
C THR A 874 22.83 23.93 -37.21
N ILE A 875 21.80 24.29 -37.96
CA ILE A 875 20.79 23.35 -38.46
C ILE A 875 21.21 22.89 -39.86
N SER A 876 21.26 21.57 -40.05
CA SER A 876 21.71 20.94 -41.30
C SER A 876 20.52 20.54 -42.17
N ASN A 877 20.65 20.75 -43.48
CA ASN A 877 19.70 20.43 -44.54
C ASN A 877 20.45 19.70 -45.68
N GLU A 878 21.25 18.70 -45.30
CA GLU A 878 22.11 17.92 -46.23
C GLU A 878 21.27 17.24 -47.33
N ASP A 879 20.03 16.84 -47.00
CA ASP A 879 19.12 16.13 -47.90
C ASP A 879 18.25 17.07 -48.77
N GLY A 880 18.35 18.39 -48.60
CA GLY A 880 17.58 19.38 -49.36
C GLY A 880 16.05 19.27 -49.19
N LEU A 881 15.58 18.85 -48.00
CA LEU A 881 14.18 18.51 -47.74
C LEU A 881 13.32 19.69 -47.27
N PHE A 882 13.95 20.82 -46.89
CA PHE A 882 13.28 22.04 -46.46
C PHE A 882 14.02 23.28 -46.92
N LEU A 883 13.38 24.44 -46.87
CA LEU A 883 13.96 25.75 -47.20
C LEU A 883 14.08 26.63 -45.95
N PHE A 884 15.02 27.58 -45.98
CA PHE A 884 15.14 28.61 -44.94
C PHE A 884 14.51 29.93 -45.42
N PRO A 885 13.34 30.35 -44.90
CA PRO A 885 12.73 31.61 -45.28
C PRO A 885 13.55 32.82 -44.80
N ASP A 886 13.61 33.88 -45.62
CA ASP A 886 14.12 35.20 -45.24
C ASP A 886 12.95 36.20 -45.15
N PHE A 887 12.53 36.55 -43.93
CA PHE A 887 11.38 37.43 -43.72
C PHE A 887 11.68 38.92 -43.94
N SER A 888 12.79 39.24 -44.61
CA SER A 888 13.17 40.62 -44.93
C SER A 888 12.33 41.24 -46.06
N ASN A 889 11.50 40.47 -46.79
CA ASN A 889 10.52 40.97 -47.77
C ASN A 889 9.26 40.05 -47.87
N GLN A 890 8.11 40.62 -48.26
CA GLN A 890 6.78 39.98 -48.17
C GLN A 890 6.48 38.84 -49.16
N ILE A 891 7.43 38.39 -49.97
CA ILE A 891 7.28 37.23 -50.86
C ILE A 891 8.64 36.52 -50.96
N ASP A 892 8.99 35.71 -49.96
CA ASP A 892 10.16 34.84 -50.05
C ASP A 892 9.79 33.39 -49.77
N GLN A 893 10.02 32.51 -50.73
CA GLN A 893 9.82 31.05 -50.61
C GLN A 893 10.99 30.38 -49.84
N GLY A 894 12.03 31.15 -49.52
CA GLY A 894 13.20 30.70 -48.76
C GLY A 894 14.33 30.18 -49.64
N SER A 895 15.54 30.16 -49.08
CA SER A 895 16.75 29.74 -49.79
C SER A 895 17.05 28.25 -49.58
N PRO A 896 17.51 27.51 -50.61
CA PRO A 896 17.94 26.11 -50.51
C PRO A 896 19.36 26.02 -49.93
N ALA A 897 19.58 26.63 -48.77
CA ALA A 897 20.87 26.53 -48.08
C ALA A 897 21.04 25.13 -47.49
N VAL A 898 22.26 24.59 -47.61
CA VAL A 898 22.65 23.27 -47.07
C VAL A 898 22.69 23.29 -45.54
N SER A 899 22.89 24.46 -44.94
CA SER A 899 22.82 24.66 -43.49
C SER A 899 22.61 26.13 -43.15
N LYS A 900 22.06 26.42 -41.98
CA LYS A 900 21.98 27.78 -41.42
C LYS A 900 22.61 27.78 -40.04
N SER A 901 23.59 28.66 -39.82
CA SER A 901 24.30 28.77 -38.55
C SER A 901 24.04 30.11 -37.88
N ARG A 902 23.98 30.11 -36.54
CA ARG A 902 23.93 31.31 -35.70
C ARG A 902 24.91 31.16 -34.57
N THR A 903 25.65 32.23 -34.30
CA THR A 903 26.58 32.29 -33.18
C THR A 903 25.91 33.01 -32.01
N VAL A 904 26.00 32.43 -30.82
CA VAL A 904 25.38 32.96 -29.61
C VAL A 904 26.36 32.89 -28.44
N SER A 905 26.35 33.91 -27.59
CA SER A 905 27.06 33.86 -26.31
C SER A 905 26.15 33.26 -25.24
N VAL A 906 26.61 32.21 -24.57
CA VAL A 906 25.90 31.52 -23.50
C VAL A 906 26.69 31.69 -22.22
N ALA A 907 26.07 32.33 -21.23
CA ALA A 907 26.71 32.55 -19.93
C ALA A 907 27.15 31.22 -19.29
N GLY A 908 28.25 31.25 -18.56
CA GLY A 908 28.73 30.11 -17.78
C GLY A 908 27.84 29.82 -16.57
N ALA A 909 28.18 28.74 -15.86
CA ALA A 909 27.54 28.30 -14.62
C ALA A 909 26.02 28.06 -14.76
N GLY A 910 25.60 27.40 -15.83
CA GLY A 910 24.19 27.02 -16.06
C GLY A 910 23.40 28.01 -16.91
N GLY A 911 24.07 28.85 -17.70
CA GLY A 911 23.40 29.69 -18.69
C GLY A 911 22.73 28.87 -19.79
N ARG A 912 21.68 29.43 -20.35
CA ARG A 912 20.98 28.88 -21.51
C ARG A 912 20.57 29.99 -22.45
N THR A 913 20.62 29.74 -23.75
CA THR A 913 20.14 30.71 -24.74
C THR A 913 19.27 30.00 -25.78
N PRO A 914 17.98 30.37 -25.90
CA PRO A 914 17.10 29.85 -26.93
C PRO A 914 17.41 30.50 -28.28
N LEU A 915 17.31 29.71 -29.34
CA LEU A 915 17.45 30.09 -30.73
C LEU A 915 16.31 29.47 -31.51
N SER A 916 15.83 30.14 -32.55
CA SER A 916 14.78 29.59 -33.41
C SER A 916 15.19 29.63 -34.87
N PHE A 917 15.13 28.48 -35.53
CA PHE A 917 15.38 28.31 -36.95
C PHE A 917 14.05 28.09 -37.66
N MET A 918 13.67 29.03 -38.51
CA MET A 918 12.49 28.87 -39.36
C MET A 918 12.83 27.94 -40.52
N ILE A 919 11.98 26.95 -40.78
CA ILE A 919 12.12 26.01 -41.90
C ILE A 919 10.78 25.84 -42.61
N VAL A 920 10.82 25.58 -43.93
CA VAL A 920 9.64 25.29 -44.75
C VAL A 920 9.83 23.93 -45.43
N PRO A 921 9.14 22.86 -44.98
CA PRO A 921 9.25 21.52 -45.57
C PRO A 921 8.75 21.46 -47.02
N GLN A 922 9.47 20.74 -47.88
CA GLN A 922 9.16 20.62 -49.31
C GLN A 922 8.64 19.23 -49.71
N LYS A 923 9.04 18.17 -49.01
CA LYS A 923 8.65 16.78 -49.34
C LYS A 923 7.78 16.16 -48.24
N LEU A 924 6.80 15.36 -48.68
CA LEU A 924 5.94 14.58 -47.79
C LEU A 924 6.72 13.44 -47.12
N GLY A 925 6.29 13.04 -45.92
CA GLY A 925 6.90 11.93 -45.18
C GLY A 925 7.79 12.38 -44.00
N PRO A 926 8.67 11.50 -43.49
CA PRO A 926 9.49 11.80 -42.33
C PRO A 926 10.63 12.78 -42.69
N LEU A 927 10.64 13.94 -42.05
CA LEU A 927 11.68 14.95 -42.17
C LEU A 927 12.63 14.89 -40.97
N ARG A 928 13.93 14.70 -41.22
CA ARG A 928 14.96 14.65 -40.19
C ARG A 928 15.54 16.05 -39.96
N ILE A 929 15.41 16.55 -38.74
CA ILE A 929 15.97 17.83 -38.30
C ILE A 929 17.20 17.55 -37.42
N LYS A 930 18.38 17.87 -37.93
CA LYS A 930 19.66 17.70 -37.22
C LYS A 930 20.25 19.06 -36.89
N VAL A 931 20.39 19.33 -35.60
CA VAL A 931 20.95 20.57 -35.05
C VAL A 931 22.22 20.24 -34.28
N THR A 932 23.30 20.92 -34.63
CA THR A 932 24.62 20.76 -34.01
C THR A 932 25.04 22.07 -33.35
N ALA A 933 25.45 22.02 -32.09
CA ALA A 933 26.01 23.16 -31.37
C ALA A 933 27.49 22.89 -31.05
N VAL A 934 28.36 23.83 -31.41
CA VAL A 934 29.82 23.73 -31.18
C VAL A 934 30.32 24.93 -30.40
N ALA A 935 31.03 24.70 -29.30
CA ALA A 935 31.63 25.74 -28.45
C ALA A 935 33.01 25.28 -27.94
N GLY A 936 34.09 25.71 -28.60
CA GLY A 936 35.45 25.30 -28.25
C GLY A 936 35.66 23.78 -28.39
N PRO A 937 36.09 23.05 -27.34
CA PRO A 937 36.22 21.59 -27.38
C PRO A 937 34.88 20.85 -27.22
N TYR A 938 33.78 21.54 -26.90
CA TYR A 938 32.48 20.94 -26.67
C TYR A 938 31.63 20.97 -27.95
N SER A 939 30.99 19.86 -28.27
CA SER A 939 30.07 19.74 -29.39
C SER A 939 28.93 18.79 -29.01
N ASP A 940 27.71 19.13 -29.37
CA ASP A 940 26.55 18.26 -29.21
C ASP A 940 25.67 18.33 -30.45
N THR A 941 25.05 17.20 -30.80
CA THR A 941 24.16 17.10 -31.95
C THR A 941 22.89 16.39 -31.54
N GLU A 942 21.77 17.06 -31.74
CA GLU A 942 20.44 16.53 -31.48
C GLU A 942 19.71 16.35 -32.82
N THR A 943 19.08 15.18 -32.99
CA THR A 943 18.29 14.87 -34.20
C THR A 943 16.86 14.53 -33.82
N GLN A 944 15.92 15.23 -34.44
CA GLN A 944 14.48 15.02 -34.26
C GLN A 944 13.84 14.65 -35.60
N ILE A 945 12.78 13.84 -35.58
CA ILE A 945 12.02 13.46 -36.78
C ILE A 945 10.64 14.11 -36.71
N ILE A 946 10.28 14.87 -37.73
CA ILE A 946 8.97 15.51 -37.87
C ILE A 946 8.23 14.82 -39.01
N LYS A 947 6.93 14.52 -38.85
CA LYS A 947 6.10 14.02 -39.95
C LYS A 947 5.56 15.17 -40.79
N VAL A 948 5.94 15.24 -42.07
CA VAL A 948 5.39 16.19 -43.03
C VAL A 948 4.14 15.61 -43.68
N LYS A 949 3.02 16.29 -43.51
CA LYS A 949 1.72 15.94 -44.07
C LYS A 949 1.42 16.79 -45.31
N ALA A 950 0.61 16.25 -46.20
CA ALA A 950 0.08 17.00 -47.33
C ALA A 950 -0.95 18.03 -46.83
N GLU A 951 -1.01 19.16 -47.53
CA GLU A 951 -2.04 20.16 -47.39
C GLU A 951 -3.43 19.61 -47.80
N GLY A 952 -4.51 20.24 -47.32
CA GLY A 952 -5.89 19.84 -47.62
C GLY A 952 -6.43 18.70 -46.75
N SER A 953 -7.35 17.89 -47.30
CA SER A 953 -8.02 16.80 -46.59
C SER A 953 -7.94 15.49 -47.38
N THR A 954 -7.60 14.38 -46.71
CA THR A 954 -7.47 13.07 -47.34
C THR A 954 -8.85 12.48 -47.66
N LEU A 955 -9.06 12.08 -48.92
CA LEU A 955 -10.24 11.35 -49.37
C LEU A 955 -9.91 9.87 -49.57
N TYR A 956 -10.63 8.98 -48.90
CA TYR A 956 -10.50 7.54 -49.07
C TYR A 956 -11.58 7.02 -50.04
N VAL A 957 -11.18 6.24 -51.04
CA VAL A 957 -12.10 5.59 -51.99
C VAL A 957 -11.80 4.10 -52.02
N ASN A 958 -12.75 3.27 -51.59
CA ASN A 958 -12.63 1.82 -51.62
C ASN A 958 -13.49 1.24 -52.76
N LYS A 959 -12.93 0.35 -53.57
CA LYS A 959 -13.66 -0.46 -54.55
C LYS A 959 -13.31 -1.94 -54.34
N ALA A 960 -14.30 -2.72 -53.92
CA ALA A 960 -14.17 -4.17 -53.76
C ALA A 960 -14.69 -4.92 -55.00
N LEU A 961 -14.05 -6.06 -55.31
CA LEU A 961 -14.50 -7.00 -56.33
C LEU A 961 -14.54 -8.41 -55.72
N TYR A 962 -15.72 -9.03 -55.72
CA TYR A 962 -15.86 -10.44 -55.36
C TYR A 962 -15.64 -11.31 -56.59
N ILE A 963 -14.79 -12.33 -56.48
CA ILE A 963 -14.47 -13.28 -57.54
C ILE A 963 -14.87 -14.66 -57.05
N SER A 964 -15.96 -15.21 -57.60
CA SER A 964 -16.34 -16.60 -57.39
C SER A 964 -15.70 -17.47 -58.47
N PRO A 965 -15.00 -18.57 -58.12
CA PRO A 965 -14.57 -19.55 -59.11
C PRO A 965 -15.77 -20.37 -59.57
N SER A 966 -16.54 -19.84 -60.51
CA SER A 966 -17.56 -20.61 -61.23
C SER A 966 -17.27 -20.58 -62.73
N THR A 967 -16.88 -21.76 -63.23
CA THR A 967 -16.83 -22.25 -64.62
C THR A 967 -15.76 -21.74 -65.61
N GLU A 968 -15.06 -20.62 -65.38
CA GLU A 968 -14.00 -20.16 -66.31
C GLU A 968 -12.60 -20.17 -65.69
N SER A 969 -11.59 -20.60 -66.45
CA SER A 969 -10.20 -20.77 -66.02
C SER A 969 -9.39 -19.46 -65.94
N SER A 970 -9.94 -18.33 -66.38
CA SER A 970 -9.31 -17.00 -66.32
C SER A 970 -10.37 -15.91 -66.30
N PHE A 971 -10.26 -14.93 -65.40
CA PHE A 971 -11.14 -13.76 -65.34
C PHE A 971 -10.32 -12.47 -65.56
N SER A 972 -10.93 -11.44 -66.15
CA SER A 972 -10.34 -10.10 -66.28
C SER A 972 -11.42 -9.04 -66.04
N ARG A 973 -11.15 -8.09 -65.14
CA ARG A 973 -12.05 -6.98 -64.78
C ARG A 973 -11.23 -5.69 -64.67
N VAL A 974 -11.77 -4.60 -65.22
CA VAL A 974 -11.14 -3.28 -65.16
C VAL A 974 -11.81 -2.45 -64.07
N LEU A 975 -11.02 -1.93 -63.13
CA LEU A 975 -11.46 -1.04 -62.05
C LEU A 975 -11.03 0.39 -62.37
N ASN A 976 -11.97 1.24 -62.77
CA ASN A 976 -11.70 2.65 -63.04
C ASN A 976 -11.70 3.45 -61.72
N ILE A 977 -10.57 4.07 -61.36
CA ILE A 977 -10.44 4.95 -60.18
C ILE A 977 -10.54 6.41 -60.66
N THR A 978 -11.55 7.14 -60.20
CA THR A 978 -11.75 8.55 -60.54
C THR A 978 -11.02 9.44 -59.55
N LEU A 979 -10.03 10.19 -60.01
CA LEU A 979 -9.30 11.16 -59.18
C LEU A 979 -10.08 12.48 -59.09
N PRO A 980 -10.16 13.11 -57.90
CA PRO A 980 -10.75 14.43 -57.75
C PRO A 980 -9.90 15.50 -58.45
N ARG A 981 -10.55 16.55 -58.98
CA ARG A 981 -9.87 17.62 -59.75
C ARG A 981 -8.86 18.44 -58.94
N ASN A 982 -9.03 18.51 -57.62
CA ASN A 982 -8.22 19.30 -56.70
C ASN A 982 -7.22 18.43 -55.92
N ILE A 983 -6.72 17.34 -56.53
CA ILE A 983 -5.76 16.45 -55.88
C ILE A 983 -4.44 17.18 -55.61
N VAL A 984 -3.90 17.00 -54.41
CA VAL A 984 -2.61 17.55 -54.01
C VAL A 984 -1.50 16.67 -54.60
N GLU A 985 -0.49 17.28 -55.19
CA GLU A 985 0.63 16.56 -55.80
C GLU A 985 1.36 15.68 -54.76
N ASP A 986 1.73 14.46 -55.16
CA ASP A 986 2.32 13.39 -54.33
C ASP A 986 1.43 12.84 -53.19
N SER A 987 0.16 13.24 -53.11
CA SER A 987 -0.78 12.71 -52.09
C SER A 987 -1.45 11.39 -52.47
N LEU A 988 -1.31 10.94 -53.73
CA LEU A 988 -1.97 9.75 -54.23
C LEU A 988 -1.35 8.47 -53.65
N HIS A 989 -2.17 7.65 -52.99
CA HIS A 989 -1.78 6.35 -52.48
C HIS A 989 -2.82 5.31 -52.94
N ILE A 990 -2.36 4.27 -53.65
CA ILE A 990 -3.21 3.17 -54.14
C ILE A 990 -2.68 1.87 -53.54
N GLU A 991 -3.54 1.16 -52.82
CA GLU A 991 -3.27 -0.15 -52.25
C GLU A 991 -4.21 -1.19 -52.88
N VAL A 992 -3.67 -2.32 -53.33
CA VAL A 992 -4.45 -3.43 -53.88
C VAL A 992 -4.18 -4.67 -53.03
N SER A 993 -5.24 -5.27 -52.51
CA SER A 993 -5.17 -6.49 -51.71
C SER A 993 -6.08 -7.56 -52.31
N ALA A 994 -5.62 -8.81 -52.30
CA ALA A 994 -6.35 -9.97 -52.80
C ALA A 994 -6.36 -11.05 -51.73
N MET A 995 -7.55 -11.60 -51.45
CA MET A 995 -7.76 -12.60 -50.40
C MET A 995 -8.56 -13.78 -50.94
N GLY A 996 -8.13 -14.99 -50.59
CA GLY A 996 -8.82 -16.24 -50.94
C GLY A 996 -9.93 -16.64 -49.97
N ASP A 997 -10.13 -15.85 -48.91
CA ASP A 997 -11.09 -16.10 -47.84
C ASP A 997 -11.89 -14.83 -47.55
N LEU A 998 -13.18 -14.99 -47.24
CA LEU A 998 -14.13 -13.91 -46.94
C LEU A 998 -13.68 -13.08 -45.72
N LEU A 999 -12.97 -13.69 -44.76
CA LEU A 999 -12.39 -13.00 -43.60
C LEU A 999 -10.89 -12.71 -43.74
N GLY A 1000 -10.27 -13.08 -44.87
CA GLY A 1000 -8.85 -12.86 -45.12
C GLY A 1000 -8.44 -11.39 -45.01
N GLY A 1001 -9.34 -10.46 -45.35
CA GLY A 1001 -9.09 -9.01 -45.23
C GLY A 1001 -9.05 -8.51 -43.81
N ALA A 1002 -9.93 -9.04 -42.96
CA ALA A 1002 -9.88 -8.75 -41.52
C ALA A 1002 -8.60 -9.36 -40.88
N ALA A 1003 -8.15 -10.52 -41.37
CA ALA A 1003 -6.93 -11.17 -40.88
C ALA A 1003 -5.64 -10.40 -41.25
N THR A 1004 -5.50 -9.93 -42.50
CA THR A 1004 -4.33 -9.11 -42.90
C THR A 1004 -4.35 -7.72 -42.30
N SER A 1005 -5.54 -7.14 -42.12
CA SER A 1005 -5.71 -5.82 -41.51
C SER A 1005 -5.74 -5.88 -39.98
N LEU A 1006 -5.57 -7.05 -39.36
CA LEU A 1006 -5.47 -7.18 -37.91
C LEU A 1006 -4.37 -6.28 -37.36
N GLU A 1007 -3.22 -6.18 -38.04
CA GLU A 1007 -2.15 -5.27 -37.63
C GLU A 1007 -2.53 -3.79 -37.66
N HIS A 1008 -3.46 -3.38 -38.53
CA HIS A 1008 -4.00 -2.03 -38.58
C HIS A 1008 -5.08 -1.81 -37.52
N LEU A 1009 -5.95 -2.80 -37.29
CA LEU A 1009 -6.97 -2.78 -36.23
C LEU A 1009 -6.34 -2.67 -34.83
N LEU A 1010 -5.21 -3.33 -34.62
CA LEU A 1010 -4.42 -3.21 -33.39
C LEU A 1010 -3.93 -1.77 -33.13
N ARG A 1011 -3.81 -0.93 -34.17
CA ARG A 1011 -3.24 0.43 -34.08
C ARG A 1011 -4.28 1.55 -34.02
N LEU A 1012 -5.56 1.24 -34.17
CA LEU A 1012 -6.61 2.27 -34.16
C LEU A 1012 -6.66 2.97 -32.80
N PRO A 1013 -6.72 4.32 -32.77
CA PRO A 1013 -6.84 5.06 -31.52
C PRO A 1013 -8.18 4.78 -30.86
N THR A 1014 -8.16 4.59 -29.54
CA THR A 1014 -9.32 4.38 -28.68
C THR A 1014 -9.33 5.47 -27.61
N GLY A 1015 -10.52 6.00 -27.28
CA GLY A 1015 -10.64 6.97 -26.18
C GLY A 1015 -11.92 6.89 -25.34
N CYS A 1016 -12.99 6.28 -25.85
CA CYS A 1016 -14.21 6.04 -25.07
C CYS A 1016 -14.54 4.54 -24.99
N GLY A 1017 -15.39 4.16 -24.03
CA GLY A 1017 -15.76 2.76 -23.80
C GLY A 1017 -16.38 2.08 -25.02
N GLU A 1018 -17.03 2.83 -25.90
CA GLU A 1018 -17.59 2.33 -27.16
C GLU A 1018 -16.51 2.08 -28.21
N GLN A 1019 -15.58 3.02 -28.39
CA GLN A 1019 -14.44 2.90 -29.32
C GLN A 1019 -13.54 1.72 -28.98
N ASN A 1020 -13.33 1.49 -27.69
CA ASN A 1020 -12.54 0.37 -27.22
C ASN A 1020 -13.21 -0.98 -27.57
N MET A 1021 -14.53 -1.08 -27.46
CA MET A 1021 -15.25 -2.28 -27.87
C MET A 1021 -15.25 -2.49 -29.39
N ALA A 1022 -15.43 -1.42 -30.17
CA ALA A 1022 -15.42 -1.46 -31.64
C ALA A 1022 -14.09 -2.00 -32.22
N THR A 1023 -13.00 -1.85 -31.47
CA THR A 1023 -11.67 -2.32 -31.86
C THR A 1023 -11.31 -3.68 -31.24
N MET A 1024 -11.87 -4.01 -30.06
CA MET A 1024 -11.68 -5.31 -29.40
C MET A 1024 -12.37 -6.47 -30.13
N ILE A 1025 -13.58 -6.24 -30.66
CA ILE A 1025 -14.39 -7.30 -31.29
C ILE A 1025 -13.77 -7.87 -32.57
N PRO A 1026 -13.29 -7.05 -33.52
CA PRO A 1026 -12.61 -7.57 -34.70
C PRO A 1026 -11.45 -8.50 -34.36
N ILE A 1027 -10.67 -8.19 -33.30
CA ILE A 1027 -9.55 -9.05 -32.86
C ILE A 1027 -10.07 -10.43 -32.42
N MET A 1028 -11.14 -10.48 -31.62
CA MET A 1028 -11.73 -11.75 -31.16
C MET A 1028 -12.29 -12.58 -32.32
N ILE A 1029 -12.99 -11.94 -33.27
CA ILE A 1029 -13.56 -12.63 -34.44
C ILE A 1029 -12.46 -13.20 -35.32
N VAL A 1030 -11.42 -12.41 -35.61
CA VAL A 1030 -10.27 -12.85 -36.41
C VAL A 1030 -9.52 -13.99 -35.71
N LEU A 1031 -9.30 -13.91 -34.39
CA LEU A 1031 -8.68 -15.00 -33.62
C LEU A 1031 -9.51 -16.28 -33.67
N LYS A 1032 -10.83 -16.18 -33.48
CA LYS A 1032 -11.75 -17.33 -33.55
C LYS A 1032 -11.71 -17.98 -34.93
N HIS A 1033 -11.73 -17.17 -35.98
CA HIS A 1033 -11.66 -17.63 -37.36
C HIS A 1033 -10.33 -18.32 -37.67
N LEU A 1034 -9.19 -17.66 -37.44
CA LEU A 1034 -7.87 -18.22 -37.70
C LEU A 1034 -7.62 -19.52 -36.92
N ARG A 1035 -8.14 -19.62 -35.68
CA ARG A 1035 -8.09 -20.85 -34.90
C ARG A 1035 -8.93 -21.96 -35.53
N SER A 1036 -10.11 -21.64 -36.08
CA SER A 1036 -11.01 -22.61 -36.72
C SER A 1036 -10.49 -23.14 -38.07
N VAL A 1037 -9.80 -22.30 -38.85
CA VAL A 1037 -9.21 -22.67 -40.15
C VAL A 1037 -7.81 -23.30 -39.99
N GLY A 1038 -7.21 -23.22 -38.80
CA GLY A 1038 -5.90 -23.81 -38.50
C GLY A 1038 -4.70 -22.99 -38.98
N GLU A 1039 -4.91 -21.71 -39.31
CA GLU A 1039 -3.87 -20.80 -39.84
C GLU A 1039 -3.29 -19.85 -38.77
N LEU A 1040 -3.69 -20.01 -37.49
CA LEU A 1040 -3.22 -19.16 -36.41
C LEU A 1040 -1.76 -19.47 -36.02
N SER A 1041 -0.85 -18.54 -36.30
CA SER A 1041 0.54 -18.62 -35.83
C SER A 1041 0.65 -18.22 -34.36
N ARG A 1042 1.56 -18.88 -33.63
CA ARG A 1042 1.78 -18.64 -32.19
C ARG A 1042 2.17 -17.19 -31.88
N SER A 1043 3.02 -16.57 -32.70
CA SER A 1043 3.46 -15.18 -32.50
C SER A 1043 2.33 -14.18 -32.71
N LEU A 1044 1.41 -14.45 -33.65
CA LEU A 1044 0.23 -13.62 -33.87
C LEU A 1044 -0.78 -13.78 -32.73
N GLU A 1045 -0.99 -15.02 -32.26
CA GLU A 1045 -1.84 -15.31 -31.11
C GLU A 1045 -1.35 -14.58 -29.84
N GLU A 1046 -0.06 -14.70 -29.51
CA GLU A 1046 0.53 -14.03 -28.34
C GLU A 1046 0.37 -12.50 -28.41
N ARG A 1047 0.59 -11.89 -29.58
CA ARG A 1047 0.39 -10.44 -29.79
C ARG A 1047 -1.08 -10.03 -29.67
N ALA A 1048 -1.98 -10.76 -30.33
CA ALA A 1048 -3.41 -10.44 -30.34
C ALA A 1048 -4.05 -10.63 -28.96
N VAL A 1049 -3.65 -11.67 -28.21
CA VAL A 1049 -4.07 -11.91 -26.82
C VAL A 1049 -3.57 -10.79 -25.90
N ALA A 1050 -2.31 -10.35 -26.04
CA ALA A 1050 -1.77 -9.22 -25.27
C ALA A 1050 -2.57 -7.93 -25.52
N GLU A 1051 -2.91 -7.64 -26.78
CA GLU A 1051 -3.74 -6.49 -27.14
C GLU A 1051 -5.17 -6.60 -26.60
N LEU A 1052 -5.75 -7.80 -26.61
CA LEU A 1052 -7.05 -8.09 -26.01
C LEU A 1052 -7.05 -7.83 -24.49
N GLN A 1053 -5.97 -8.21 -23.78
CA GLN A 1053 -5.79 -7.92 -22.35
C GLN A 1053 -5.72 -6.42 -22.07
N LEU A 1054 -5.01 -5.65 -22.89
CA LEU A 1054 -4.93 -4.19 -22.76
C LEU A 1054 -6.29 -3.52 -22.97
N ARG A 1055 -7.06 -3.98 -23.95
CA ARG A 1055 -8.42 -3.48 -24.22
C ARG A 1055 -9.39 -3.87 -23.12
N PHE A 1056 -9.27 -5.07 -22.55
CA PHE A 1056 -10.03 -5.45 -21.37
C PHE A 1056 -9.72 -4.52 -20.19
N GLN A 1057 -8.45 -4.27 -19.89
CA GLN A 1057 -8.01 -3.34 -18.86
C GLN A 1057 -8.55 -1.91 -19.10
N GLN A 1058 -8.54 -1.44 -20.35
CA GLN A 1058 -9.13 -0.15 -20.74
C GLN A 1058 -10.64 -0.12 -20.48
N GLN A 1059 -11.36 -1.19 -20.81
CA GLN A 1059 -12.81 -1.24 -20.67
C GLN A 1059 -13.25 -1.14 -19.21
N LEU A 1060 -12.46 -1.68 -18.27
CA LEU A 1060 -12.74 -1.59 -16.84
C LEU A 1060 -12.73 -0.15 -16.31
N THR A 1061 -12.04 0.79 -16.97
CA THR A 1061 -12.04 2.22 -16.62
C THR A 1061 -13.44 2.84 -16.73
N TYR A 1062 -14.29 2.31 -17.61
CA TYR A 1062 -15.65 2.80 -17.80
C TYR A 1062 -16.70 2.00 -17.03
N ARG A 1063 -16.27 1.04 -16.19
CA ARG A 1063 -17.16 0.28 -15.31
C ARG A 1063 -17.54 1.11 -14.09
N GLN A 1064 -18.83 1.21 -13.83
CA GLN A 1064 -19.39 1.89 -12.67
C GLN A 1064 -19.45 0.96 -11.45
N LYS A 1065 -19.61 1.56 -10.25
CA LYS A 1065 -19.71 0.80 -8.98
C LYS A 1065 -20.92 -0.15 -8.92
N ASP A 1066 -21.99 0.19 -9.63
CA ASP A 1066 -23.21 -0.62 -9.72
C ASP A 1066 -23.10 -1.79 -10.71
N GLY A 1067 -21.98 -1.91 -11.43
CA GLY A 1067 -21.72 -2.95 -12.42
C GLY A 1067 -22.04 -2.57 -13.87
N SER A 1068 -22.59 -1.39 -14.12
CA SER A 1068 -22.88 -0.89 -15.48
C SER A 1068 -21.62 -0.37 -16.19
N PHE A 1069 -21.70 -0.21 -17.51
CA PHE A 1069 -20.66 0.41 -18.33
C PHE A 1069 -21.16 1.72 -18.95
N ALA A 1070 -20.33 2.76 -18.90
CA ALA A 1070 -20.62 4.07 -19.46
C ALA A 1070 -19.71 4.39 -20.66
N THR A 1071 -20.10 5.35 -21.49
CA THR A 1071 -19.28 5.80 -22.63
C THR A 1071 -18.00 6.52 -22.14
N PHE A 1072 -18.09 7.24 -21.02
CA PHE A 1072 -16.98 7.96 -20.39
C PHE A 1072 -16.78 7.53 -18.94
N ASP A 1073 -15.66 7.94 -18.33
CA ASP A 1073 -15.30 7.59 -16.96
C ASP A 1073 -16.26 8.20 -15.91
N GLU A 1074 -16.31 7.59 -14.71
CA GLU A 1074 -17.17 8.01 -13.58
C GLU A 1074 -17.03 9.50 -13.23
N TYR A 1075 -15.87 10.10 -13.51
CA TYR A 1075 -15.55 11.49 -13.19
C TYR A 1075 -16.17 12.51 -14.16
N ARG A 1076 -16.58 12.08 -15.36
CA ARG A 1076 -17.40 12.88 -16.27
C ARG A 1076 -18.90 12.72 -16.00
N THR A 1077 -19.27 12.16 -14.84
CA THR A 1077 -20.65 12.08 -14.34
C THR A 1077 -21.63 11.47 -15.35
N THR A 1078 -21.21 10.42 -16.06
CA THR A 1078 -22.10 9.69 -17.00
C THR A 1078 -22.69 8.46 -16.33
N LYS A 1079 -24.02 8.30 -16.43
CA LYS A 1079 -24.71 7.07 -16.03
C LYS A 1079 -24.35 5.95 -17.01
N GLY A 1080 -24.38 4.70 -16.53
CA GLY A 1080 -24.21 3.54 -17.41
C GLY A 1080 -25.34 3.43 -18.44
N GLY A 1081 -24.99 2.98 -19.65
CA GLY A 1081 -25.95 2.75 -20.75
C GLY A 1081 -26.41 1.30 -20.80
N THR A 1082 -27.70 1.08 -21.08
CA THR A 1082 -28.30 -0.27 -21.20
C THR A 1082 -27.67 -1.04 -22.35
N TRP A 1083 -27.59 -0.43 -23.54
CA TRP A 1083 -26.98 -1.05 -24.71
C TRP A 1083 -25.50 -1.37 -24.50
N LEU A 1084 -24.71 -0.38 -24.06
CA LEU A 1084 -23.27 -0.56 -23.88
C LEU A 1084 -22.98 -1.64 -22.84
N THR A 1085 -23.73 -1.68 -21.74
CA THR A 1085 -23.57 -2.71 -20.71
C THR A 1085 -23.88 -4.11 -21.27
N ALA A 1086 -24.94 -4.26 -22.06
CA ALA A 1086 -25.27 -5.53 -22.73
C ALA A 1086 -24.20 -5.93 -23.75
N PHE A 1087 -23.72 -4.97 -24.54
CA PHE A 1087 -22.68 -5.20 -25.55
C PHE A 1087 -21.36 -5.63 -24.93
N VAL A 1088 -20.94 -4.99 -23.84
CA VAL A 1088 -19.75 -5.35 -23.07
C VAL A 1088 -19.91 -6.73 -22.46
N ALA A 1089 -21.04 -7.03 -21.79
CA ALA A 1089 -21.27 -8.33 -21.17
C ALA A 1089 -21.16 -9.50 -22.18
N LYS A 1090 -21.84 -9.36 -23.34
CA LYS A 1090 -21.74 -10.30 -24.46
C LYS A 1090 -20.32 -10.44 -24.99
N SER A 1091 -19.63 -9.33 -25.20
CA SER A 1091 -18.27 -9.34 -25.76
C SER A 1091 -17.24 -9.93 -24.79
N LEU A 1092 -17.37 -9.66 -23.49
CA LEU A 1092 -16.50 -10.22 -22.44
C LEU A 1092 -16.66 -11.73 -22.28
N ARG A 1093 -17.87 -12.26 -22.53
CA ARG A 1093 -18.10 -13.71 -22.61
C ARG A 1093 -17.30 -14.35 -23.75
N VAL A 1094 -17.29 -13.73 -24.92
CA VAL A 1094 -16.46 -14.21 -26.06
C VAL A 1094 -14.97 -14.05 -25.75
N ALA A 1095 -14.58 -12.93 -25.13
CA ALA A 1095 -13.20 -12.69 -24.72
C ALA A 1095 -12.67 -13.75 -23.76
N SER A 1096 -13.54 -14.33 -22.92
CA SER A 1096 -13.16 -15.38 -21.95
C SER A 1096 -12.64 -16.68 -22.60
N ASP A 1097 -12.84 -16.88 -23.91
CA ASP A 1097 -12.25 -17.99 -24.67
C ASP A 1097 -10.75 -17.78 -24.99
N PHE A 1098 -10.23 -16.56 -24.78
CA PHE A 1098 -8.86 -16.15 -25.12
C PHE A 1098 -8.08 -15.53 -23.95
N ILE A 1099 -8.76 -14.83 -23.04
CA ILE A 1099 -8.16 -14.14 -21.89
C ILE A 1099 -8.91 -14.45 -20.59
N ASP A 1100 -8.24 -14.26 -19.45
CA ASP A 1100 -8.86 -14.43 -18.13
C ASP A 1100 -9.80 -13.26 -17.80
N VAL A 1101 -11.10 -13.42 -18.08
CA VAL A 1101 -12.14 -12.48 -17.66
C VAL A 1101 -12.77 -12.93 -16.34
N PRO A 1102 -12.74 -12.11 -15.28
CA PRO A 1102 -13.38 -12.48 -14.02
C PRO A 1102 -14.91 -12.56 -14.14
N ARG A 1103 -15.48 -13.66 -13.65
CA ARG A 1103 -16.92 -13.98 -13.76
C ARG A 1103 -17.81 -12.90 -13.15
N GLU A 1104 -17.35 -12.28 -12.06
CA GLU A 1104 -18.10 -11.26 -11.33
C GLU A 1104 -18.35 -9.99 -12.17
N VAL A 1105 -17.50 -9.68 -13.15
CA VAL A 1105 -17.66 -8.51 -14.02
C VAL A 1105 -18.92 -8.68 -14.88
N ILE A 1106 -19.08 -9.84 -15.50
CA ILE A 1106 -20.22 -10.18 -16.35
C ILE A 1106 -21.49 -10.31 -15.50
N VAL A 1107 -21.42 -11.02 -14.37
CA VAL A 1107 -22.59 -11.25 -13.51
C VAL A 1107 -23.17 -9.95 -12.95
N ARG A 1108 -22.31 -8.99 -12.56
CA ARG A 1108 -22.78 -7.68 -12.08
C ARG A 1108 -23.41 -6.85 -13.19
N ALA A 1109 -22.85 -6.88 -14.40
CA ALA A 1109 -23.43 -6.21 -15.56
C ALA A 1109 -24.83 -6.76 -15.89
N LEU A 1110 -24.99 -8.09 -15.93
CA LEU A 1110 -26.31 -8.73 -16.15
C LEU A 1110 -27.30 -8.39 -15.03
N SER A 1111 -26.84 -8.42 -13.78
CA SER A 1111 -27.69 -8.10 -12.62
C SER A 1111 -28.17 -6.64 -12.65
N TRP A 1112 -27.37 -5.73 -13.22
CA TRP A 1112 -27.76 -4.35 -13.43
C TRP A 1112 -28.75 -4.21 -14.59
N LEU A 1113 -28.54 -4.92 -15.72
CA LEU A 1113 -29.46 -4.92 -16.86
C LEU A 1113 -30.88 -5.32 -16.46
N VAL A 1114 -31.03 -6.37 -15.64
CA VAL A 1114 -32.34 -6.82 -15.14
C VAL A 1114 -33.11 -5.68 -14.43
N LYS A 1115 -32.41 -4.76 -13.77
CA LYS A 1115 -33.04 -3.61 -13.09
C LYS A 1115 -33.51 -2.52 -14.06
N GLN A 1116 -33.04 -2.54 -15.31
CA GLN A 1116 -33.47 -1.60 -16.36
C GLN A 1116 -34.65 -2.14 -17.18
N GLN A 1117 -35.14 -3.36 -16.92
CA GLN A 1117 -36.28 -3.93 -17.60
C GLN A 1117 -37.61 -3.33 -17.09
N GLN A 1118 -38.50 -2.99 -18.02
CA GLN A 1118 -39.82 -2.43 -17.74
C GLN A 1118 -40.85 -3.51 -17.35
N ALA A 1119 -42.05 -3.07 -16.94
CA ALA A 1119 -43.15 -3.96 -16.57
C ALA A 1119 -43.70 -4.77 -17.76
N ASP A 1120 -43.63 -4.24 -18.98
CA ASP A 1120 -44.05 -4.90 -20.22
C ASP A 1120 -43.02 -5.87 -20.80
N GLY A 1121 -41.84 -5.99 -20.18
CA GLY A 1121 -40.75 -6.86 -20.63
C GLY A 1121 -39.72 -6.17 -21.53
N SER A 1122 -39.97 -4.94 -21.97
CA SER A 1122 -39.03 -4.15 -22.78
C SER A 1122 -37.85 -3.62 -21.97
N PHE A 1123 -36.75 -3.30 -22.65
CA PHE A 1123 -35.62 -2.56 -22.07
C PHE A 1123 -35.60 -1.12 -22.58
N SER A 1124 -35.20 -0.19 -21.71
CA SER A 1124 -35.06 1.23 -22.04
C SER A 1124 -33.71 1.78 -21.59
N GLU A 1125 -33.23 2.83 -22.26
CA GLU A 1125 -32.07 3.59 -21.79
C GLU A 1125 -32.43 4.46 -20.56
N PRO A 1126 -31.54 4.61 -19.57
CA PRO A 1126 -31.78 5.48 -18.41
C PRO A 1126 -31.88 6.94 -18.83
N GLN A 1127 -32.94 7.66 -18.42
CA GLN A 1127 -33.11 9.08 -18.78
C GLN A 1127 -31.95 9.96 -18.28
N ARG A 1128 -31.38 10.75 -19.20
CA ARG A 1128 -30.41 11.83 -18.94
C ARG A 1128 -31.21 13.07 -18.51
N ARG A 1129 -30.95 13.64 -17.32
CA ARG A 1129 -31.63 14.86 -16.85
C ARG A 1129 -31.26 16.02 -17.78
N VAL A 1130 -32.26 16.68 -18.37
CA VAL A 1130 -32.16 17.71 -19.43
C VAL A 1130 -31.82 19.12 -18.89
N GLU A 1131 -31.36 19.26 -17.65
CA GLU A 1131 -31.11 20.60 -17.05
C GLU A 1131 -29.82 21.29 -17.54
N GLU A 1132 -28.98 20.64 -18.35
CA GLU A 1132 -27.68 21.19 -18.81
C GLU A 1132 -27.53 21.38 -20.34
N SER A 1133 -28.61 21.33 -21.13
CA SER A 1133 -28.53 21.56 -22.58
C SER A 1133 -28.94 22.97 -23.01
N ASN A 1134 -28.35 24.00 -22.42
CA ASN A 1134 -28.42 25.37 -22.96
C ASN A 1134 -27.11 25.72 -23.67
N ASN A 1135 -26.89 25.10 -24.82
CA ASN A 1135 -26.33 25.68 -26.04
C ASN A 1135 -25.94 24.54 -27.00
N ASN A 1136 -26.56 24.56 -28.17
CA ASN A 1136 -26.36 23.68 -29.32
C ASN A 1136 -26.97 22.28 -29.18
N GLY A 1137 -28.04 22.03 -29.94
CA GLY A 1137 -28.74 20.76 -29.99
C GLY A 1137 -27.86 19.63 -30.51
N ALA A 1138 -27.31 18.85 -29.59
CA ALA A 1138 -26.80 17.50 -29.85
C ALA A 1138 -27.72 16.49 -29.14
N ALA A 1139 -28.84 16.17 -29.79
CA ALA A 1139 -29.36 14.82 -29.69
C ALA A 1139 -28.36 13.93 -30.44
N GLY A 1140 -27.72 12.98 -29.75
CA GLY A 1140 -26.68 12.12 -30.32
C GLY A 1140 -25.27 12.69 -30.18
N ASP A 1141 -24.63 12.45 -29.05
CA ASP A 1141 -23.15 12.49 -28.96
C ASP A 1141 -22.66 11.11 -28.50
N SER A 1142 -23.05 10.09 -29.27
CA SER A 1142 -22.18 8.94 -29.48
C SER A 1142 -21.32 9.29 -30.70
N SER A 1143 -20.04 8.96 -30.63
CA SER A 1143 -19.11 9.24 -31.72
C SER A 1143 -19.34 8.38 -32.96
N TYR A 1144 -20.32 7.45 -32.91
CA TYR A 1144 -20.71 6.55 -34.01
C TYR A 1144 -22.25 6.44 -34.08
N PRO A 1145 -22.93 7.37 -34.78
CA PRO A 1145 -24.36 7.23 -35.09
C PRO A 1145 -24.69 5.93 -35.86
N GLU A 1146 -23.71 5.30 -36.53
CA GLU A 1146 -23.88 4.00 -37.19
C GLU A 1146 -23.98 2.82 -36.19
N LEU A 1147 -23.37 2.95 -35.00
CA LEU A 1147 -23.46 1.95 -33.92
C LEU A 1147 -24.65 2.20 -32.99
N THR A 1148 -25.19 3.43 -32.95
CA THR A 1148 -26.15 3.90 -31.91
C THR A 1148 -27.46 4.46 -32.45
N GLY A 1149 -27.48 5.00 -33.67
CA GLY A 1149 -28.64 5.68 -34.25
C GLY A 1149 -29.83 4.75 -34.56
N ALA A 1150 -29.60 3.44 -34.67
CA ALA A 1150 -30.66 2.45 -34.88
C ALA A 1150 -31.17 1.78 -33.57
N LEU A 1151 -30.56 2.12 -32.42
CA LEU A 1151 -30.83 1.50 -31.12
C LEU A 1151 -31.83 2.27 -30.25
N GLU A 1152 -32.36 3.40 -30.74
CA GLU A 1152 -33.34 4.21 -30.00
C GLU A 1152 -34.74 3.59 -29.97
N THR A 1153 -35.02 2.57 -30.80
CA THR A 1153 -36.32 1.88 -30.75
C THR A 1153 -36.35 0.80 -29.67
N PRO A 1154 -37.46 0.66 -28.92
CA PRO A 1154 -37.62 -0.40 -27.93
C PRO A 1154 -37.45 -1.81 -28.50
N LEU A 1155 -37.80 -2.04 -29.77
CA LEU A 1155 -37.62 -3.31 -30.47
C LEU A 1155 -36.14 -3.66 -30.60
N THR A 1156 -35.33 -2.75 -31.15
CA THR A 1156 -33.91 -3.00 -31.40
C THR A 1156 -33.14 -3.20 -30.10
N LEU A 1157 -33.36 -2.32 -29.11
CA LEU A 1157 -32.67 -2.41 -27.81
C LEU A 1157 -33.04 -3.70 -27.06
N THR A 1158 -34.34 -4.04 -27.00
CA THR A 1158 -34.80 -5.27 -26.32
C THR A 1158 -34.28 -6.52 -27.01
N SER A 1159 -34.30 -6.56 -28.35
CA SER A 1159 -33.75 -7.69 -29.12
C SER A 1159 -32.25 -7.87 -28.90
N PHE A 1160 -31.50 -6.76 -28.82
CA PHE A 1160 -30.07 -6.80 -28.58
C PHE A 1160 -29.72 -7.26 -27.16
N VAL A 1161 -30.41 -6.73 -26.15
CA VAL A 1161 -30.22 -7.14 -24.74
C VAL A 1161 -30.60 -8.62 -24.57
N LEU A 1162 -31.68 -9.07 -25.22
CA LEU A 1162 -32.05 -10.48 -25.23
C LEU A 1162 -30.95 -11.36 -25.84
N LEU A 1163 -30.38 -10.99 -26.98
CA LEU A 1163 -29.24 -11.70 -27.56
C LEU A 1163 -28.06 -11.78 -26.59
N ALA A 1164 -27.74 -10.69 -25.90
CA ALA A 1164 -26.69 -10.68 -24.88
C ALA A 1164 -27.02 -11.60 -23.70
N ILE A 1165 -28.28 -11.73 -23.28
CA ILE A 1165 -28.70 -12.66 -22.22
C ILE A 1165 -28.55 -14.12 -22.70
N LEU A 1166 -29.02 -14.42 -23.92
CA LEU A 1166 -28.98 -15.78 -24.49
C LEU A 1166 -27.53 -16.26 -24.72
N GLU A 1167 -26.65 -15.39 -25.23
CA GLU A 1167 -25.25 -15.77 -25.48
C GLU A 1167 -24.40 -15.90 -24.21
N VAL A 1168 -24.89 -15.41 -23.07
CA VAL A 1168 -24.18 -15.45 -21.77
C VAL A 1168 -24.93 -16.32 -20.75
N GLU A 1169 -25.62 -17.37 -21.22
CA GLU A 1169 -26.47 -18.24 -20.40
C GLU A 1169 -25.73 -18.90 -19.21
N ASP A 1170 -24.46 -19.30 -19.38
CA ASP A 1170 -23.62 -19.90 -18.33
C ASP A 1170 -23.35 -18.98 -17.12
N TYR A 1171 -23.58 -17.67 -17.29
CA TYR A 1171 -23.39 -16.64 -16.29
C TYR A 1171 -24.73 -16.12 -15.75
N SER A 1172 -25.84 -16.59 -16.31
CA SER A 1172 -27.18 -16.10 -16.00
C SER A 1172 -27.75 -16.71 -14.73
N SER A 1173 -28.14 -15.85 -13.79
CA SER A 1173 -28.95 -16.23 -12.64
C SER A 1173 -30.41 -16.50 -13.05
N VAL A 1174 -31.19 -17.11 -12.16
CA VAL A 1174 -32.64 -17.33 -12.38
C VAL A 1174 -33.36 -16.02 -12.74
N ALA A 1175 -32.99 -14.91 -12.09
CA ALA A 1175 -33.57 -13.60 -12.39
C ALA A 1175 -33.26 -13.11 -13.81
N VAL A 1176 -32.03 -13.35 -14.32
CA VAL A 1176 -31.63 -12.97 -15.67
C VAL A 1176 -32.38 -13.80 -16.72
N ARG A 1177 -32.57 -15.11 -16.49
CA ARG A 1177 -33.36 -15.98 -17.38
C ARG A 1177 -34.82 -15.55 -17.44
N ASN A 1178 -35.41 -15.21 -16.28
CA ASN A 1178 -36.78 -14.69 -16.24
C ASN A 1178 -36.92 -13.37 -16.99
N ALA A 1179 -35.93 -12.48 -16.91
CA ALA A 1179 -35.90 -11.25 -17.70
C ALA A 1179 -35.84 -11.53 -19.21
N GLY A 1180 -35.03 -12.51 -19.64
CA GLY A 1180 -34.98 -12.98 -21.03
C GLY A 1180 -36.33 -13.50 -21.53
N ASN A 1181 -37.03 -14.31 -20.75
CA ASN A 1181 -38.36 -14.82 -21.10
C ASN A 1181 -39.40 -13.69 -21.27
N ARG A 1182 -39.40 -12.69 -20.38
CA ARG A 1182 -40.27 -11.52 -20.52
C ARG A 1182 -39.95 -10.67 -21.74
N ALA A 1183 -38.67 -10.58 -22.11
CA ALA A 1183 -38.26 -9.91 -23.34
C ALA A 1183 -38.72 -10.67 -24.59
N LEU A 1184 -38.66 -12.02 -24.59
CA LEU A 1184 -39.22 -12.85 -25.66
C LEU A 1184 -40.73 -12.64 -25.84
N GLU A 1185 -41.47 -12.61 -24.72
CA GLU A 1185 -42.91 -12.33 -24.71
C GLU A 1185 -43.19 -10.96 -25.34
N TYR A 1186 -42.46 -9.91 -24.92
CA TYR A 1186 -42.58 -8.58 -25.49
C TYR A 1186 -42.34 -8.57 -27.01
N LEU A 1187 -41.23 -9.15 -27.49
CA LEU A 1187 -40.91 -9.18 -28.93
C LEU A 1187 -41.98 -9.92 -29.74
N SER A 1188 -42.48 -11.05 -29.22
CA SER A 1188 -43.53 -11.81 -29.89
C SER A 1188 -44.85 -11.02 -30.00
N SER A 1189 -45.21 -10.25 -28.95
CA SER A 1189 -46.40 -9.41 -28.96
C SER A 1189 -46.30 -8.25 -29.96
N LEU A 1190 -45.09 -7.69 -30.13
CA LEU A 1190 -44.84 -6.56 -31.00
C LEU A 1190 -44.89 -6.97 -32.48
N LEU A 1191 -44.36 -8.15 -32.80
CA LEU A 1191 -44.43 -8.74 -34.14
C LEU A 1191 -45.85 -9.12 -34.58
N GLN A 1192 -46.74 -9.43 -33.64
CA GLN A 1192 -48.16 -9.71 -33.92
C GLN A 1192 -48.97 -8.43 -34.24
N GLY A 1193 -48.50 -7.25 -33.80
CA GLY A 1193 -49.29 -6.01 -33.82
C GLY A 1193 -48.93 -4.98 -34.90
N GLN A 1194 -47.76 -5.08 -35.56
CA GLN A 1194 -47.21 -4.01 -36.42
C GLN A 1194 -46.46 -4.51 -37.67
N GLU A 1195 -47.07 -5.30 -38.55
CA GLU A 1195 -46.41 -5.88 -39.74
C GLU A 1195 -45.76 -4.86 -40.71
N SER A 1196 -46.30 -3.64 -40.84
CA SER A 1196 -45.89 -2.70 -41.89
C SER A 1196 -45.03 -1.51 -41.40
N SER A 1197 -44.91 -1.30 -40.09
CA SER A 1197 -44.24 -0.12 -39.51
C SER A 1197 -42.90 -0.42 -38.84
N LEU A 1198 -42.43 -1.68 -38.92
CA LEU A 1198 -41.18 -2.08 -38.29
C LEU A 1198 -39.99 -1.70 -39.16
N ASP A 1199 -39.02 -1.08 -38.51
CA ASP A 1199 -37.69 -0.79 -39.03
C ASP A 1199 -36.99 -2.08 -39.49
N THR A 1200 -36.38 -2.07 -40.67
CA THR A 1200 -35.77 -3.27 -41.27
C THR A 1200 -34.55 -3.71 -40.45
N TYR A 1201 -33.80 -2.75 -39.91
CA TYR A 1201 -32.68 -3.03 -39.02
C TYR A 1201 -33.14 -3.71 -37.72
N GLY A 1202 -34.09 -3.12 -36.98
CA GLY A 1202 -34.65 -3.71 -35.76
C GLY A 1202 -35.24 -5.11 -35.98
N LEU A 1203 -35.96 -5.32 -37.09
CA LEU A 1203 -36.52 -6.62 -37.46
C LEU A 1203 -35.45 -7.68 -37.73
N SER A 1204 -34.31 -7.30 -38.33
CA SER A 1204 -33.21 -8.23 -38.59
C SER A 1204 -32.60 -8.79 -37.30
N ILE A 1205 -32.39 -7.94 -36.29
CA ILE A 1205 -31.84 -8.32 -34.98
C ILE A 1205 -32.86 -9.15 -34.21
N ALA A 1206 -34.14 -8.76 -34.22
CA ALA A 1206 -35.21 -9.51 -33.59
C ALA A 1206 -35.35 -10.92 -34.19
N THR A 1207 -35.29 -11.03 -35.52
CA THR A 1207 -35.32 -12.33 -36.22
C THR A 1207 -34.17 -13.23 -35.79
N TYR A 1208 -32.95 -12.68 -35.69
CA TYR A 1208 -31.79 -13.42 -35.21
C TYR A 1208 -31.96 -13.85 -33.73
N ALA A 1209 -32.44 -12.95 -32.86
CA ALA A 1209 -32.71 -13.26 -31.46
C ALA A 1209 -33.72 -14.41 -31.28
N LEU A 1210 -34.81 -14.40 -32.05
CA LEU A 1210 -35.83 -15.45 -32.01
C LEU A 1210 -35.30 -16.80 -32.55
N HIS A 1211 -34.41 -16.79 -33.53
CA HIS A 1211 -33.75 -18.01 -34.00
C HIS A 1211 -32.80 -18.58 -32.96
N VAL A 1212 -32.00 -17.74 -32.31
CA VAL A 1212 -31.08 -18.16 -31.24
C VAL A 1212 -31.86 -18.72 -30.05
N ALA A 1213 -33.03 -18.14 -29.74
CA ALA A 1213 -33.92 -18.61 -28.68
C ALA A 1213 -34.79 -19.83 -29.06
N ASP A 1214 -34.72 -20.31 -30.31
CA ASP A 1214 -35.61 -21.32 -30.89
C ASP A 1214 -37.12 -21.04 -30.65
N HIS A 1215 -37.52 -19.77 -30.79
CA HIS A 1215 -38.88 -19.34 -30.49
C HIS A 1215 -39.86 -19.68 -31.64
N PRO A 1216 -41.13 -20.04 -31.37
CA PRO A 1216 -42.10 -20.40 -32.42
C PRO A 1216 -42.35 -19.33 -33.49
N TYR A 1217 -42.14 -18.05 -33.17
CA TYR A 1217 -42.32 -16.93 -34.10
C TYR A 1217 -41.10 -16.64 -35.00
N LYS A 1218 -40.03 -17.43 -34.92
CA LYS A 1218 -38.78 -17.19 -35.67
C LYS A 1218 -38.99 -17.18 -37.19
N ASP A 1219 -39.76 -18.12 -37.72
CA ASP A 1219 -40.01 -18.25 -39.16
C ASP A 1219 -40.89 -17.10 -39.67
N THR A 1220 -41.89 -16.71 -38.87
CA THR A 1220 -42.74 -15.56 -39.13
C THR A 1220 -41.93 -14.26 -39.23
N ALA A 1221 -41.04 -14.01 -38.28
CA ALA A 1221 -40.14 -12.84 -38.31
C ALA A 1221 -39.20 -12.88 -39.54
N PHE A 1222 -38.69 -14.05 -39.91
CA PHE A 1222 -37.85 -14.23 -41.09
C PHE A 1222 -38.59 -13.93 -42.40
N TYR A 1223 -39.83 -14.40 -42.56
CA TYR A 1223 -40.63 -14.07 -43.74
C TYR A 1223 -40.93 -12.57 -43.86
N MET A 1224 -41.17 -11.89 -42.73
CA MET A 1224 -41.33 -10.43 -42.70
C MET A 1224 -40.04 -9.71 -43.14
N LEU A 1225 -38.87 -10.19 -42.70
CA LEU A 1225 -37.58 -9.64 -43.10
C LEU A 1225 -37.29 -9.90 -44.58
N GLU A 1226 -37.57 -11.11 -45.07
CA GLU A 1226 -37.37 -11.51 -46.46
C GLU A 1226 -38.23 -10.68 -47.42
N ALA A 1227 -39.45 -10.30 -47.00
CA ALA A 1227 -40.32 -9.41 -47.77
C ALA A 1227 -39.75 -8.00 -47.97
N LYS A 1228 -38.77 -7.58 -47.15
CA LYS A 1228 -38.06 -6.29 -47.25
C LYS A 1228 -36.74 -6.38 -48.02
N ALA A 1229 -36.37 -7.54 -48.56
CA ALA A 1229 -35.10 -7.72 -49.26
C ALA A 1229 -35.09 -7.04 -50.65
N THR A 1230 -33.97 -6.38 -50.98
CA THR A 1230 -33.70 -5.87 -52.33
C THR A 1230 -32.79 -6.85 -53.07
N VAL A 1231 -33.17 -7.24 -54.30
CA VAL A 1231 -32.39 -8.16 -55.14
C VAL A 1231 -32.03 -7.48 -56.46
N ARG A 1232 -30.73 -7.36 -56.74
CA ARG A 1232 -30.21 -6.76 -57.99
C ARG A 1232 -28.87 -7.37 -58.36
N ASP A 1233 -28.64 -7.60 -59.66
CA ASP A 1233 -27.35 -8.05 -60.20
C ASP A 1233 -26.78 -9.30 -59.50
N GLY A 1234 -27.66 -10.22 -59.06
CA GLY A 1234 -27.31 -11.44 -58.34
C GLY A 1234 -26.95 -11.24 -56.85
N MET A 1235 -27.06 -10.01 -56.34
CA MET A 1235 -26.87 -9.68 -54.93
C MET A 1235 -28.22 -9.49 -54.23
N LYS A 1236 -28.29 -9.89 -52.95
CA LYS A 1236 -29.44 -9.64 -52.06
C LYS A 1236 -28.94 -8.84 -50.85
N TRP A 1237 -29.61 -7.74 -50.53
CA TRP A 1237 -29.31 -6.93 -49.35
C TRP A 1237 -30.59 -6.32 -48.77
N TRP A 1238 -30.48 -5.84 -47.54
CA TRP A 1238 -31.54 -5.11 -46.84
C TRP A 1238 -31.09 -3.66 -46.65
N SER A 1239 -32.02 -2.74 -46.80
CA SER A 1239 -31.83 -1.31 -46.57
C SER A 1239 -33.19 -0.69 -46.24
N ASP A 1240 -33.19 0.34 -45.41
CA ASP A 1240 -34.39 1.15 -45.13
C ASP A 1240 -34.69 2.19 -46.21
#